data_AF-A0AAN7DIZ8-F1
#
_entry.id   AF-A0AAN7DIZ8-F1
#
_cell.length_a   1.000
_cell.length_b   1.000
_cell.length_c   1.000
_cell.angle_alpha   90.00
_cell.angle_beta   90.00
_cell.angle_gamma   90.00
#
_symmetry.space_group_name_H-M   'P 1'
#
loop_
_entity.id
_entity.type
_entity.pdbx_description
1 polymer ?
#
loop_
_entity_poly.entity_id
_entity_poly.type
_entity_poly.pdbx_seq_one_letter_code
_entity_poly.pdbx_strand_id
1 'polypeptide(L)'
;MDSQKVFQERNIVAICNHILNYCETHINATSLLSDHYVRSFHTFLPTLLVYIFGSPSARGWLQTETDKEQDDAIRNLLLVNGHFFQALVKLSMYPEYSYDLVTESLPSDVRNVLATGAIHLLPRVYKSCSYLDASKTTNSVNIRTTATRQSTLVATAVGGDRKIRFNMLQFYLYYFASVPTWPPLVPPPPQPSAMSFMRGTSTNTTTTAKNNNNMLHTKTVEYGTIRSTNTTVATNGTSASTVNSSTPYQIPGKLRSIIPSVYSSVFEEYFDCFVPINTSQTFPYFVDTFFLDTCIELWIRTSWVAVGQKLSMEYMHSISVFVSNIVKHNLQQCFADEDSLYYSVYASVKDELFFMLSRLAHNWSKSDDYLQVIELWSMWAAPWRLGAIPRTSQKEIYTPIKQGWALFVLDNIPFYFSIVNIILQRTSTFEYKDSIQPATTTLTSFTDTGAIRGQLRILYRLINVLRAEGLVDFLGLIERGLESVQSNAISIVAANANNPYKQISILCYGSDTLDISVQEKLRSMYKLFVELEERNTWKPQGLYSTEPRSEHLLKTLNLLHNAYLARSSAQNTPKAAQLKDAYDFLASTFKVTGTSHLLAPSSNTTTAATSASTQENTVTHRRYEPRVVGLGEGGYLTMEEKILLRDGKAVCSRDNIRAMGPRAKTYVRSYEDPTLVRWSLQLDTDLNELVSI
;
A
#
# COMPACT_ATOMS: atom_id res chain seq x y z
N MET A 1 24.04 2.99 -34.58
CA MET A 1 23.88 4.40 -34.16
C MET A 1 25.25 4.91 -33.74
N ASP A 2 25.83 5.92 -34.40
CA ASP A 2 27.05 6.62 -33.91
C ASP A 2 26.71 7.55 -32.72
N SER A 3 25.91 7.04 -31.78
CA SER A 3 25.41 7.77 -30.61
C SER A 3 26.50 8.04 -29.59
N GLN A 4 27.64 7.36 -29.66
CA GLN A 4 28.72 7.57 -28.69
C GLN A 4 29.22 9.01 -28.69
N LYS A 5 29.28 9.70 -29.83
CA LYS A 5 29.79 11.09 -29.89
C LYS A 5 28.84 12.09 -29.25
N VAL A 6 27.55 12.03 -29.57
CA VAL A 6 26.53 12.96 -29.03
C VAL A 6 26.35 12.74 -27.52
N PHE A 7 26.39 11.50 -27.06
CA PHE A 7 26.24 11.20 -25.63
C PHE A 7 27.51 11.46 -24.81
N GLN A 8 28.69 11.50 -25.46
CA GLN A 8 29.94 11.95 -24.81
C GLN A 8 29.91 13.45 -24.47
N GLU A 9 29.22 14.26 -25.26
CA GLU A 9 29.09 15.71 -25.02
C GLU A 9 28.18 16.04 -23.82
N ARG A 10 27.39 15.06 -23.32
CA ARG A 10 26.51 15.16 -22.14
C ARG A 10 25.53 16.35 -22.17
N ASN A 11 25.24 16.89 -23.35
CA ASN A 11 24.27 17.97 -23.53
C ASN A 11 22.86 17.37 -23.72
N ILE A 12 21.99 17.51 -22.72
CA ILE A 12 20.62 16.96 -22.72
C ILE A 12 19.83 17.46 -23.94
N VAL A 13 19.90 18.75 -24.26
CA VAL A 13 19.16 19.35 -25.38
C VAL A 13 19.61 18.74 -26.72
N ALA A 14 20.93 18.64 -26.94
CA ALA A 14 21.48 18.03 -28.15
C ALA A 14 21.08 16.55 -28.29
N ILE A 15 21.09 15.81 -27.17
CA ILE A 15 20.68 14.41 -27.12
C ILE A 15 19.19 14.26 -27.46
N CYS A 16 18.30 15.04 -26.83
CA CYS A 16 16.85 15.02 -27.09
C CYS A 16 16.57 15.31 -28.58
N ASN A 17 17.17 16.35 -29.14
CA ASN A 17 17.00 16.71 -30.55
C ASN A 17 17.54 15.63 -31.50
N HIS A 18 18.67 15.01 -31.17
CA HIS A 18 19.22 13.92 -31.96
C HIS A 18 18.28 12.71 -32.00
N ILE A 19 17.70 12.33 -30.86
CA ILE A 19 16.75 11.21 -30.77
C ILE A 19 15.47 11.51 -31.55
N LEU A 20 14.91 12.71 -31.39
CA LEU A 20 13.71 13.14 -32.11
C LEU A 20 13.93 13.07 -33.62
N ASN A 21 15.03 13.64 -34.11
CA ASN A 21 15.39 13.61 -35.53
C ASN A 21 15.63 12.17 -36.03
N TYR A 22 16.28 11.31 -35.23
CA TYR A 22 16.50 9.91 -35.59
C TYR A 22 15.17 9.15 -35.73
N CYS A 23 14.25 9.32 -34.78
CA CYS A 23 12.94 8.69 -34.82
C CYS A 23 12.10 9.19 -36.01
N GLU A 24 12.12 10.49 -36.27
CA GLU A 24 11.43 11.10 -37.41
C GLU A 24 11.95 10.55 -38.75
N THR A 25 13.26 10.67 -38.99
CA THR A 25 13.88 10.39 -40.30
C THR A 25 14.05 8.89 -40.60
N HIS A 26 14.40 8.08 -39.61
CA HIS A 26 14.79 6.69 -39.82
C HIS A 26 13.76 5.64 -39.41
N ILE A 27 12.79 6.00 -38.56
CA ILE A 27 11.75 5.07 -38.10
C ILE A 27 10.38 5.47 -38.66
N ASN A 28 9.97 6.73 -38.47
CA ASN A 28 8.61 7.17 -38.80
C ASN A 28 8.43 7.43 -40.30
N ALA A 29 9.36 8.14 -40.96
CA ALA A 29 9.25 8.54 -42.36
C ALA A 29 9.23 7.37 -43.37
N THR A 30 9.83 6.22 -43.02
CA THR A 30 9.96 5.08 -43.93
C THR A 30 8.80 4.09 -43.77
N SER A 31 8.11 3.73 -44.86
CA SER A 31 7.06 2.70 -44.84
C SER A 31 7.62 1.29 -44.54
N LEU A 32 8.81 0.99 -45.06
CA LEU A 32 9.57 -0.23 -44.78
C LEU A 32 10.64 0.04 -43.72
N LEU A 33 10.59 -0.70 -42.62
CA LEU A 33 11.56 -0.57 -41.54
C LEU A 33 12.92 -1.16 -41.98
N SER A 34 13.98 -0.37 -41.86
CA SER A 34 15.34 -0.87 -42.01
C SER A 34 15.78 -1.60 -40.74
N ASP A 35 16.08 -2.89 -40.85
CA ASP A 35 16.56 -3.73 -39.73
C ASP A 35 17.76 -3.08 -39.01
N HIS A 36 18.68 -2.47 -39.76
CA HIS A 36 19.85 -1.79 -39.19
C HIS A 36 19.48 -0.64 -38.23
N TYR A 37 18.55 0.24 -38.64
CA TYR A 37 18.15 1.38 -37.82
C TYR A 37 17.26 0.98 -36.64
N VAL A 38 16.37 0.02 -36.86
CA VAL A 38 15.48 -0.47 -35.80
C VAL A 38 16.26 -1.24 -34.75
N ARG A 39 17.15 -2.15 -35.16
CA ARG A 39 18.00 -2.90 -34.22
C ARG A 39 18.94 -1.99 -33.44
N SER A 40 19.47 -0.95 -34.09
CA SER A 40 20.25 0.10 -33.41
C SER A 40 19.42 0.81 -32.33
N PHE A 41 18.18 1.19 -32.62
CA PHE A 41 17.30 1.84 -31.66
C PHE A 41 16.87 0.90 -30.52
N HIS A 42 16.45 -0.33 -30.86
CA HIS A 42 16.06 -1.36 -29.89
C HIS A 42 17.20 -1.68 -28.90
N THR A 43 18.43 -1.84 -29.38
CA THR A 43 19.57 -2.09 -28.49
C THR A 43 19.91 -0.88 -27.61
N PHE A 44 19.65 0.33 -28.10
CA PHE A 44 19.96 1.57 -27.38
C PHE A 44 18.87 2.00 -26.38
N LEU A 45 17.60 1.67 -26.63
CA LEU A 45 16.45 2.16 -25.87
C LEU A 45 16.60 1.95 -24.35
N PRO A 46 16.95 0.76 -23.81
CA PRO A 46 17.12 0.60 -22.37
C PRO A 46 18.12 1.58 -21.75
N THR A 47 19.22 1.87 -22.48
CA THR A 47 20.23 2.84 -22.04
C THR A 47 19.66 4.26 -22.04
N LEU A 48 18.88 4.61 -23.06
CA LEU A 48 18.17 5.88 -23.11
C LEU A 48 17.18 6.05 -21.96
N LEU A 49 16.43 5.01 -21.60
CA LEU A 49 15.51 5.06 -20.46
C LEU A 49 16.25 5.26 -19.13
N VAL A 50 17.41 4.63 -18.96
CA VAL A 50 18.27 4.89 -17.79
C VAL A 50 18.75 6.35 -17.75
N TYR A 51 19.06 6.97 -18.88
CA TYR A 51 19.43 8.39 -18.91
C TYR A 51 18.27 9.31 -18.53
N ILE A 52 17.09 9.12 -19.14
CA ILE A 52 15.93 9.98 -18.93
C ILE A 52 15.41 9.79 -17.51
N PHE A 53 15.06 8.55 -17.19
CA PHE A 53 14.31 8.21 -16.01
C PHE A 53 15.25 7.95 -14.85
N GLY A 54 16.31 7.15 -15.06
CA GLY A 54 17.26 6.67 -14.04
C GLY A 54 17.20 5.16 -13.85
N SER A 55 17.65 4.64 -12.72
CA SER A 55 17.44 3.24 -12.31
C SER A 55 17.44 3.13 -10.77
N PRO A 56 17.22 1.93 -10.20
CA PRO A 56 17.35 1.77 -8.75
C PRO A 56 18.75 2.11 -8.21
N SER A 57 19.79 1.99 -9.05
CA SER A 57 21.19 2.28 -8.71
C SER A 57 21.75 3.57 -9.32
N ALA A 58 21.02 4.22 -10.24
CA ALA A 58 21.47 5.43 -10.93
C ALA A 58 20.36 6.48 -10.99
N ARG A 59 20.71 7.74 -11.27
CA ARG A 59 19.73 8.83 -11.40
C ARG A 59 19.69 9.33 -12.82
N GLY A 60 18.46 9.54 -13.30
CA GLY A 60 18.23 10.09 -14.62
C GLY A 60 18.06 11.61 -14.58
N TRP A 61 17.81 12.19 -15.75
CA TRP A 61 17.58 13.62 -15.94
C TRP A 61 16.38 14.14 -15.14
N LEU A 62 15.34 13.33 -14.95
CA LEU A 62 14.19 13.72 -14.14
C LEU A 62 14.52 13.91 -12.65
N GLN A 63 15.58 13.28 -12.18
CA GLN A 63 16.01 13.26 -10.78
C GLN A 63 17.27 14.10 -10.52
N THR A 64 17.73 14.86 -11.51
CA THR A 64 18.88 15.77 -11.41
C THR A 64 18.46 17.19 -11.75
N GLU A 65 19.13 18.19 -11.15
CA GLU A 65 18.90 19.60 -11.46
C GLU A 65 19.14 19.86 -12.96
N THR A 66 18.11 20.37 -13.61
CA THR A 66 18.10 20.79 -15.02
C THR A 66 17.66 22.25 -15.11
N ASP A 67 18.13 22.95 -16.13
CA ASP A 67 17.61 24.27 -16.47
C ASP A 67 16.29 24.18 -17.24
N LYS A 68 15.66 25.33 -17.49
CA LYS A 68 14.37 25.40 -18.19
C LYS A 68 14.46 24.87 -19.64
N GLU A 69 15.55 25.15 -20.35
CA GLU A 69 15.72 24.71 -21.74
C GLU A 69 15.87 23.19 -21.82
N GLN A 70 16.58 22.60 -20.87
CA GLN A 70 16.70 21.15 -20.70
C GLN A 70 15.36 20.51 -20.33
N ASP A 71 14.60 21.10 -19.40
CA ASP A 71 13.26 20.61 -19.06
C ASP A 71 12.31 20.67 -20.28
N ASP A 72 12.32 21.76 -21.04
CA ASP A 72 11.53 21.89 -22.26
C ASP A 72 11.95 20.84 -23.33
N ALA A 73 13.25 20.58 -23.48
CA ALA A 73 13.75 19.55 -24.39
C ALA A 73 13.37 18.12 -23.96
N ILE A 74 13.44 17.81 -22.65
CA ILE A 74 12.99 16.51 -22.12
C ILE A 74 11.49 16.38 -22.31
N ARG A 75 10.70 17.41 -22.02
CA ARG A 75 9.25 17.40 -22.23
C ARG A 75 8.91 17.12 -23.70
N ASN A 76 9.55 17.83 -24.64
CA ASN A 76 9.35 17.64 -26.08
C ASN A 76 9.69 16.22 -26.55
N LEU A 77 10.74 15.61 -25.99
CA LEU A 77 11.09 14.21 -26.27
C LEU A 77 9.99 13.24 -25.80
N LEU A 78 9.37 13.52 -24.66
CA LEU A 78 8.39 12.63 -24.01
C LEU A 78 6.93 12.88 -24.43
N LEU A 79 6.65 13.83 -25.33
CA LEU A 79 5.29 14.10 -25.80
C LEU A 79 4.61 12.85 -26.38
N VAL A 80 3.34 12.61 -26.05
CA VAL A 80 2.60 11.42 -26.52
C VAL A 80 2.45 11.43 -28.05
N ASN A 81 2.27 12.62 -28.63
CA ASN A 81 2.17 12.81 -30.08
C ASN A 81 3.53 13.08 -30.74
N GLY A 82 4.63 13.01 -29.99
CA GLY A 82 5.98 13.29 -30.49
C GLY A 82 6.55 12.14 -31.34
N HIS A 83 7.57 12.46 -32.16
CA HIS A 83 8.21 11.48 -33.04
C HIS A 83 8.82 10.29 -32.29
N PHE A 84 9.38 10.52 -31.10
CA PHE A 84 9.90 9.45 -30.26
C PHE A 84 8.80 8.45 -29.86
N PHE A 85 7.67 8.95 -29.37
CA PHE A 85 6.55 8.10 -28.97
C PHE A 85 5.91 7.37 -30.17
N GLN A 86 5.73 8.04 -31.30
CA GLN A 86 5.24 7.43 -32.55
C GLN A 86 6.16 6.29 -33.02
N ALA A 87 7.48 6.43 -32.87
CA ALA A 87 8.43 5.37 -33.18
C ALA A 87 8.22 4.16 -32.26
N LEU A 88 8.00 4.37 -30.95
CA LEU A 88 7.68 3.29 -30.01
C LEU A 88 6.38 2.57 -30.38
N VAL A 89 5.32 3.30 -30.71
CA VAL A 89 4.03 2.73 -31.16
C VAL A 89 4.24 1.88 -32.42
N LYS A 90 4.95 2.41 -33.42
CA LYS A 90 5.22 1.68 -34.67
C LYS A 90 6.01 0.39 -34.42
N LEU A 91 7.06 0.46 -33.60
CA LEU A 91 7.92 -0.68 -33.29
C LEU A 91 7.26 -1.69 -32.34
N SER A 92 6.24 -1.29 -31.57
CA SER A 92 5.49 -2.19 -30.68
C SER A 92 4.71 -3.28 -31.43
N MET A 93 4.45 -3.07 -32.73
CA MET A 93 3.74 -4.02 -33.59
C MET A 93 4.62 -5.20 -34.05
N TYR A 94 5.92 -5.19 -33.72
CA TYR A 94 6.92 -6.15 -34.19
C TYR A 94 7.46 -6.98 -33.01
N PRO A 95 6.98 -8.23 -32.82
CA PRO A 95 7.35 -9.06 -31.66
C PRO A 95 8.84 -9.37 -31.53
N GLU A 96 9.61 -9.28 -32.61
CA GLU A 96 11.07 -9.46 -32.61
C GLU A 96 11.83 -8.38 -31.83
N TYR A 97 11.21 -7.21 -31.60
CA TYR A 97 11.79 -6.09 -30.84
C TYR A 97 11.18 -5.97 -29.43
N SER A 98 10.83 -7.12 -28.84
CA SER A 98 10.32 -7.20 -27.48
C SER A 98 11.45 -7.33 -26.45
N TYR A 99 11.17 -6.92 -25.21
CA TYR A 99 12.07 -7.03 -24.07
C TYR A 99 11.58 -8.11 -23.11
N ASP A 100 12.44 -9.08 -22.82
CA ASP A 100 12.21 -10.04 -21.74
C ASP A 100 12.48 -9.34 -20.39
N LEU A 101 11.50 -9.38 -19.50
CA LEU A 101 11.70 -8.98 -18.11
C LEU A 101 12.48 -10.06 -17.37
N VAL A 102 13.48 -9.61 -16.63
CA VAL A 102 14.31 -10.48 -15.80
C VAL A 102 13.43 -11.00 -14.66
N THR A 103 13.25 -12.32 -14.56
CA THR A 103 12.34 -12.95 -13.59
C THR A 103 12.64 -12.51 -12.17
N GLU A 104 13.91 -12.32 -11.81
CA GLU A 104 14.34 -11.85 -10.49
C GLU A 104 13.83 -10.44 -10.15
N SER A 105 13.57 -9.60 -11.16
CA SER A 105 13.07 -8.23 -10.98
C SER A 105 11.57 -8.15 -10.74
N LEU A 106 10.82 -9.23 -10.97
CA LEU A 106 9.38 -9.30 -10.75
C LEU A 106 9.03 -9.43 -9.26
N PRO A 107 7.84 -8.95 -8.83
CA PRO A 107 7.31 -9.18 -7.49
C PRO A 107 7.32 -10.66 -7.10
N SER A 108 7.51 -10.95 -5.81
CA SER A 108 7.66 -12.34 -5.34
C SER A 108 6.45 -13.22 -5.62
N ASP A 109 5.24 -12.67 -5.52
CA ASP A 109 4.00 -13.36 -5.86
C ASP A 109 3.96 -13.69 -7.35
N VAL A 110 4.33 -12.75 -8.23
CA VAL A 110 4.44 -12.99 -9.69
C VAL A 110 5.46 -14.08 -9.99
N ARG A 111 6.64 -14.06 -9.35
CA ARG A 111 7.66 -15.12 -9.51
C ARG A 111 7.13 -16.48 -9.07
N ASN A 112 6.40 -16.54 -7.96
CA ASN A 112 5.79 -17.78 -7.47
C ASN A 112 4.70 -18.29 -8.43
N VAL A 113 3.89 -17.39 -8.98
CA VAL A 113 2.87 -17.73 -9.98
C VAL A 113 3.50 -18.27 -11.27
N LEU A 114 4.58 -17.64 -11.75
CA LEU A 114 5.33 -18.13 -12.91
C LEU A 114 5.99 -19.49 -12.65
N ALA A 115 6.59 -19.67 -11.47
CA ALA A 115 7.23 -20.94 -11.08
C ALA A 115 6.22 -22.10 -10.91
N THR A 116 4.99 -21.79 -10.49
CA THR A 116 3.90 -22.78 -10.34
C THR A 116 3.12 -23.01 -11.64
N GLY A 117 3.33 -22.17 -12.67
CA GLY A 117 2.59 -22.23 -13.93
C GLY A 117 1.13 -21.76 -13.81
N ALA A 118 0.74 -21.11 -12.71
CA ALA A 118 -0.63 -20.67 -12.45
C ALA A 118 -0.97 -19.33 -13.14
N ILE A 119 -0.76 -19.22 -14.45
CA ILE A 119 -0.82 -17.95 -15.22
C ILE A 119 -2.13 -17.17 -15.02
N HIS A 120 -3.24 -17.87 -14.77
CA HIS A 120 -4.55 -17.26 -14.50
C HIS A 120 -4.55 -16.36 -13.25
N LEU A 121 -3.61 -16.56 -12.33
CA LEU A 121 -3.39 -15.76 -11.12
C LEU A 121 -2.42 -14.58 -11.33
N LEU A 122 -1.86 -14.41 -12.54
CA LEU A 122 -1.01 -13.26 -12.80
C LEU A 122 -1.80 -11.95 -12.69
N PRO A 123 -1.20 -10.89 -12.13
CA PRO A 123 -1.72 -9.54 -12.23
C PRO A 123 -2.03 -9.17 -13.69
N ARG A 124 -3.05 -8.33 -13.88
CA ARG A 124 -3.60 -8.03 -15.22
C ARG A 124 -2.54 -7.55 -16.21
N VAL A 125 -1.62 -6.70 -15.77
CA VAL A 125 -0.51 -6.16 -16.58
C VAL A 125 0.37 -7.26 -17.21
N TYR A 126 0.44 -8.45 -16.60
CA TYR A 126 1.27 -9.56 -17.08
C TYR A 126 0.49 -10.63 -17.85
N LYS A 127 -0.85 -10.62 -17.82
CA LYS A 127 -1.68 -11.70 -18.40
C LYS A 127 -1.45 -11.88 -19.90
N SER A 128 -1.41 -10.78 -20.65
CA SER A 128 -1.15 -10.78 -22.10
C SER A 128 0.34 -10.81 -22.47
N CYS A 129 1.23 -10.71 -21.48
CA CYS A 129 2.68 -10.62 -21.68
C CYS A 129 3.42 -11.93 -21.35
N SER A 130 2.71 -12.97 -20.91
CA SER A 130 3.33 -14.25 -20.58
C SER A 130 3.61 -15.08 -21.84
N TYR A 131 4.87 -15.47 -22.04
CA TYR A 131 5.32 -16.28 -23.17
C TYR A 131 5.97 -17.58 -22.68
N LEU A 132 5.72 -18.68 -23.39
CA LEU A 132 6.35 -19.97 -23.13
C LEU A 132 7.66 -20.06 -23.94
N ASP A 133 8.81 -20.16 -23.26
CA ASP A 133 10.08 -20.31 -23.94
C ASP A 133 10.23 -21.72 -24.52
N ALA A 134 9.73 -21.91 -25.75
CA ALA A 134 9.74 -23.19 -26.45
C ALA A 134 11.14 -23.78 -26.64
N SER A 135 12.20 -22.94 -26.60
CA SER A 135 13.59 -23.37 -26.73
C SER A 135 14.10 -24.19 -25.54
N LYS A 136 13.43 -24.06 -24.38
CA LYS A 136 13.78 -24.73 -23.12
C LYS A 136 12.84 -25.88 -22.77
N THR A 137 11.84 -26.17 -23.59
CA THR A 137 10.90 -27.29 -23.35
C THR A 137 11.65 -28.61 -23.54
N THR A 138 12.22 -29.15 -22.46
CA THR A 138 12.79 -30.50 -22.47
C THR A 138 11.65 -31.51 -22.52
N ASN A 139 11.56 -32.28 -23.61
CA ASN A 139 10.53 -33.30 -23.88
C ASN A 139 10.47 -34.49 -22.88
N SER A 140 11.12 -34.41 -21.71
CA SER A 140 11.03 -35.46 -20.69
C SER A 140 9.82 -35.23 -19.79
N VAL A 141 8.62 -35.49 -20.29
CA VAL A 141 7.43 -35.64 -19.44
C VAL A 141 7.65 -36.87 -18.56
N ASN A 142 8.04 -36.68 -17.31
CA ASN A 142 8.17 -37.76 -16.35
C ASN A 142 6.79 -38.16 -15.83
N ILE A 143 6.12 -39.03 -16.59
CA ILE A 143 4.74 -39.53 -16.40
C ILE A 143 4.50 -40.06 -14.97
N ARG A 144 5.54 -40.53 -14.27
CA ARG A 144 5.44 -41.00 -12.88
C ARG A 144 5.15 -39.89 -11.88
N THR A 145 5.61 -38.67 -12.12
CA THR A 145 5.40 -37.51 -11.22
C THR A 145 4.02 -36.88 -11.37
N THR A 146 3.41 -37.02 -12.56
CA THR A 146 2.06 -36.52 -12.87
C THR A 146 0.97 -37.46 -12.36
N ALA A 147 1.23 -38.77 -12.25
CA ALA A 147 0.25 -39.75 -11.78
C ALA A 147 -0.08 -39.63 -10.26
N THR A 148 0.84 -39.17 -9.42
CA THR A 148 0.63 -39.04 -7.96
C THR A 148 0.00 -37.71 -7.51
N ARG A 149 -0.41 -36.82 -8.42
CA ARG A 149 -0.89 -35.45 -8.09
C ARG A 149 -2.37 -35.17 -8.43
N GLN A 150 -3.18 -36.19 -8.72
CA GLN A 150 -4.58 -36.03 -9.15
C GLN A 150 -5.58 -35.80 -7.99
N SER A 151 -5.34 -34.85 -7.11
CA SER A 151 -6.39 -34.39 -6.19
C SER A 151 -6.28 -32.89 -5.96
N THR A 152 -7.32 -32.16 -6.38
CA THR A 152 -7.61 -30.72 -6.18
C THR A 152 -6.77 -29.70 -6.98
N LEU A 153 -7.37 -29.11 -8.02
CA LEU A 153 -7.09 -27.76 -8.56
C LEU A 153 -5.63 -27.37 -8.89
N VAL A 154 -4.75 -28.28 -9.33
CA VAL A 154 -3.36 -27.92 -9.68
C VAL A 154 -3.14 -27.75 -11.18
N ALA A 155 -2.43 -26.66 -11.50
CA ALA A 155 -1.95 -26.17 -12.78
C ALA A 155 -1.55 -27.25 -13.80
N THR A 156 -1.91 -27.02 -15.07
CA THR A 156 -1.38 -27.71 -16.23
C THR A 156 0.13 -27.50 -16.32
N ALA A 157 0.89 -28.42 -15.73
CA ALA A 157 2.34 -28.51 -15.87
C ALA A 157 2.73 -28.96 -17.29
N VAL A 158 2.50 -28.09 -18.28
CA VAL A 158 3.16 -28.20 -19.58
C VAL A 158 4.50 -27.47 -19.42
N GLY A 159 5.55 -28.27 -19.18
CA GLY A 159 6.85 -27.83 -18.69
C GLY A 159 7.68 -27.00 -19.66
N GLY A 160 7.55 -25.67 -19.58
CA GLY A 160 8.54 -24.72 -20.08
C GLY A 160 8.64 -23.51 -19.16
N ASP A 161 9.84 -22.93 -19.05
CA ASP A 161 10.07 -21.68 -18.31
C ASP A 161 9.22 -20.58 -18.96
N ARG A 162 8.19 -20.10 -18.25
CA ARG A 162 7.42 -18.94 -18.69
C ARG A 162 8.15 -17.66 -18.33
N LYS A 163 8.23 -16.75 -19.29
CA LYS A 163 8.80 -15.41 -19.12
C LYS A 163 7.73 -14.35 -19.37
N ILE A 164 7.94 -13.18 -18.79
CA ILE A 164 7.17 -11.99 -19.15
C ILE A 164 7.95 -11.23 -20.21
N ARG A 165 7.27 -10.91 -21.31
CA ARG A 165 7.84 -10.19 -22.45
C ARG A 165 6.96 -8.97 -22.75
N PHE A 166 7.57 -7.80 -22.79
CA PHE A 166 6.91 -6.56 -23.16
C PHE A 166 7.29 -6.15 -24.57
N ASN A 167 6.34 -5.69 -25.36
CA ASN A 167 6.66 -4.97 -26.57
C ASN A 167 7.37 -3.65 -26.23
N MET A 168 7.90 -2.95 -27.24
CA MET A 168 8.72 -1.76 -27.02
C MET A 168 7.99 -0.63 -26.29
N LEU A 169 6.69 -0.43 -26.58
CA LEU A 169 5.88 0.59 -25.94
C LEU A 169 5.52 0.22 -24.50
N GLN A 170 5.11 -1.03 -24.27
CA GLN A 170 4.85 -1.57 -22.94
C GLN A 170 6.07 -1.44 -22.04
N PHE A 171 7.26 -1.76 -22.56
CA PHE A 171 8.53 -1.61 -21.84
C PHE A 171 8.78 -0.16 -21.44
N TYR A 172 8.57 0.79 -22.37
CA TYR A 172 8.69 2.22 -22.09
C TYR A 172 7.72 2.69 -21.00
N LEU A 173 6.44 2.36 -21.12
CA LEU A 173 5.40 2.77 -20.15
C LEU A 173 5.65 2.17 -18.77
N TYR A 174 6.08 0.91 -18.70
CA TYR A 174 6.46 0.24 -17.45
C TYR A 174 7.65 0.93 -16.78
N TYR A 175 8.67 1.31 -17.56
CA TYR A 175 9.83 2.03 -17.04
C TYR A 175 9.47 3.43 -16.56
N PHE A 176 8.64 4.15 -17.31
CA PHE A 176 8.12 5.47 -16.94
C PHE A 176 7.33 5.41 -15.61
N ALA A 177 6.45 4.42 -15.44
CA ALA A 177 5.70 4.23 -14.20
C ALA A 177 6.59 3.72 -13.05
N SER A 178 7.77 3.18 -13.31
CA SER A 178 8.69 2.74 -12.25
C SER A 178 9.43 3.89 -11.56
N VAL A 179 9.50 5.08 -12.15
CA VAL A 179 10.29 6.21 -11.62
C VAL A 179 9.98 6.56 -10.16
N PRO A 180 8.70 6.68 -9.73
CA PRO A 180 8.38 7.06 -8.36
C PRO A 180 8.69 5.95 -7.34
N THR A 181 8.87 4.71 -7.80
CA THR A 181 9.09 3.54 -6.92
C THR A 181 10.54 3.36 -6.52
N TRP A 182 11.48 4.09 -7.17
CA TRP A 182 12.89 3.90 -6.87
C TRP A 182 13.29 4.49 -5.52
N PRO A 183 14.07 3.76 -4.72
CA PRO A 183 14.49 4.23 -3.40
C PRO A 183 15.40 5.46 -3.55
N PRO A 184 15.30 6.50 -2.71
CA PRO A 184 16.19 7.66 -2.75
C PRO A 184 17.66 7.21 -2.58
N LEU A 185 18.58 7.73 -3.41
CA LEU A 185 20.00 7.47 -3.24
C LEU A 185 20.44 8.15 -1.95
N VAL A 186 20.85 7.34 -0.99
CA VAL A 186 21.50 7.84 0.22
C VAL A 186 22.82 8.46 -0.23
N PRO A 187 23.10 9.74 0.07
CA PRO A 187 24.40 10.30 -0.23
C PRO A 187 25.48 9.45 0.45
N PRO A 188 26.62 9.19 -0.20
CA PRO A 188 27.69 8.42 0.40
C PRO A 188 28.05 9.03 1.76
N PRO A 189 28.28 8.22 2.80
CA PRO A 189 28.68 8.74 4.10
C PRO A 189 29.90 9.65 3.90
N PRO A 190 29.96 10.81 4.57
CA PRO A 190 31.08 11.72 4.44
C PRO A 190 32.36 10.95 4.73
N GLN A 191 33.25 10.86 3.73
CA GLN A 191 34.54 10.21 3.91
C GLN A 191 35.25 10.88 5.09
N PRO A 192 35.81 10.10 6.04
CA PRO A 192 36.60 10.69 7.10
C PRO A 192 37.74 11.47 6.44
N SER A 193 37.74 12.78 6.63
CA SER A 193 38.75 13.65 6.06
C SER A 193 40.11 13.20 6.59
N ALA A 194 40.95 12.68 5.70
CA ALA A 194 42.34 12.35 5.98
C ALA A 194 43.15 13.65 6.13
N MET A 195 42.91 14.39 7.21
CA MET A 195 43.76 15.49 7.66
C MET A 195 43.84 15.47 9.19
N SER A 196 44.68 14.58 9.71
CA SER A 196 45.45 14.80 10.94
C SER A 196 46.43 13.66 11.14
N PHE A 197 47.53 13.70 10.40
CA PHE A 197 48.80 13.16 10.87
C PHE A 197 49.74 14.35 11.01
N MET A 198 49.91 14.81 12.26
CA MET A 198 51.20 15.23 12.81
C MET A 198 51.04 15.50 14.32
N ARG A 199 51.71 14.64 15.11
CA ARG A 199 52.47 14.95 16.34
C ARG A 199 51.84 14.69 17.72
N GLY A 200 52.34 13.63 18.37
CA GLY A 200 52.58 13.45 19.81
C GLY A 200 51.34 13.37 20.72
N THR A 201 51.19 12.48 21.71
CA THR A 201 52.10 11.67 22.51
C THR A 201 51.25 10.61 23.22
N SER A 202 51.87 9.48 23.53
CA SER A 202 51.33 8.34 24.28
C SER A 202 50.64 8.68 25.59
N THR A 203 49.53 8.01 25.90
CA THR A 203 49.29 7.36 27.19
C THR A 203 48.18 6.31 27.09
N ASN A 204 48.45 5.16 27.69
CA ASN A 204 47.59 3.99 27.77
C ASN A 204 46.35 4.25 28.63
N THR A 205 45.18 3.78 28.21
CA THR A 205 44.28 3.05 29.12
C THR A 205 43.30 2.16 28.37
N THR A 206 43.43 0.88 28.64
CA THR A 206 42.54 -0.24 28.34
C THR A 206 41.20 -0.09 29.05
N THR A 207 40.08 -0.15 28.32
CA THR A 207 38.85 -0.79 28.84
C THR A 207 37.97 -1.32 27.72
N THR A 208 37.80 -2.63 27.79
CA THR A 208 37.04 -3.54 26.93
C THR A 208 35.54 -3.39 27.19
N ALA A 209 34.74 -3.11 26.16
CA ALA A 209 33.30 -3.33 26.19
C ALA A 209 32.84 -3.91 24.85
N LYS A 210 32.77 -5.26 24.80
CA LYS A 210 32.08 -6.01 23.77
C LYS A 210 30.59 -5.69 23.84
N ASN A 211 30.06 -4.98 22.84
CA ASN A 211 28.63 -4.99 22.53
C ASN A 211 28.43 -5.61 21.15
N ASN A 212 28.03 -6.88 21.15
CA ASN A 212 27.53 -7.58 19.97
C ASN A 212 26.09 -7.12 19.70
N ASN A 213 25.91 -6.17 18.78
CA ASN A 213 24.62 -5.99 18.12
C ASN A 213 24.68 -6.71 16.77
N ASN A 214 24.06 -7.90 16.72
CA ASN A 214 23.69 -8.55 15.47
C ASN A 214 22.63 -7.67 14.77
N MET A 215 23.09 -6.78 13.88
CA MET A 215 22.24 -6.20 12.86
C MET A 215 21.79 -7.32 11.92
N LEU A 216 20.48 -7.56 11.88
CA LEU A 216 19.85 -8.39 10.87
C LEU A 216 20.08 -7.71 9.50
N HIS A 217 20.90 -8.30 8.65
CA HIS A 217 21.04 -7.90 7.25
C HIS A 217 19.69 -8.10 6.54
N THR A 218 18.93 -7.03 6.37
CA THR A 218 17.89 -6.96 5.35
C THR A 218 18.60 -6.98 3.99
N LYS A 219 18.49 -8.11 3.27
CA LYS A 219 18.91 -8.18 1.86
C LYS A 219 18.13 -7.11 1.10
N THR A 220 18.84 -6.11 0.59
CA THR A 220 18.32 -5.12 -0.35
C THR A 220 17.89 -5.90 -1.60
N VAL A 221 16.61 -5.87 -1.93
CA VAL A 221 16.09 -6.46 -3.17
C VAL A 221 16.65 -5.62 -4.31
N GLU A 222 17.52 -6.22 -5.14
CA GLU A 222 17.98 -5.61 -6.40
C GLU A 222 16.79 -5.53 -7.36
N TYR A 223 16.23 -4.33 -7.50
CA TYR A 223 15.34 -4.02 -8.60
C TYR A 223 16.20 -3.71 -9.85
N GLY A 224 15.90 -4.36 -10.97
CA GLY A 224 16.18 -3.78 -12.29
C GLY A 224 17.54 -4.02 -12.97
N THR A 225 18.22 -5.15 -12.78
CA THR A 225 19.33 -5.51 -13.68
C THR A 225 18.76 -6.18 -14.94
N ILE A 226 18.51 -5.41 -16.01
CA ILE A 226 17.88 -5.88 -17.25
C ILE A 226 18.96 -6.25 -18.27
N ARG A 227 18.95 -7.49 -18.78
CA ARG A 227 19.85 -7.97 -19.84
C ARG A 227 19.14 -7.99 -21.19
N SER A 228 19.73 -7.34 -22.20
CA SER A 228 19.38 -7.57 -23.60
C SER A 228 19.88 -8.95 -24.04
N THR A 229 19.00 -9.81 -24.55
CA THR A 229 19.38 -11.10 -25.12
C THR A 229 20.00 -10.89 -26.49
N ASN A 230 21.33 -11.00 -26.60
CA ASN A 230 22.01 -11.41 -27.84
C ASN A 230 23.37 -12.08 -27.57
N THR A 231 23.47 -13.33 -28.04
CA THR A 231 24.64 -14.09 -28.53
C THR A 231 25.84 -14.32 -27.60
N THR A 232 25.88 -15.52 -27.00
CA THR A 232 27.09 -16.14 -26.43
C THR A 232 28.10 -16.46 -27.53
N VAL A 233 29.18 -15.68 -27.60
CA VAL A 233 30.45 -16.12 -28.19
C VAL A 233 31.42 -16.37 -27.05
N ALA A 234 31.85 -17.63 -26.92
CA ALA A 234 32.85 -18.04 -25.96
C ALA A 234 34.21 -17.39 -26.27
N THR A 235 34.85 -16.77 -25.28
CA THR A 235 36.28 -16.49 -25.33
C THR A 235 36.87 -16.65 -23.93
N ASN A 236 37.98 -17.38 -23.89
CA ASN A 236 38.61 -17.93 -22.70
C ASN A 236 39.30 -16.88 -21.82
N GLY A 237 39.31 -17.21 -20.54
CA GLY A 237 39.98 -16.61 -19.38
C GLY A 237 41.12 -15.61 -19.57
N THR A 238 41.03 -14.52 -18.81
CA THR A 238 42.10 -14.08 -17.91
C THR A 238 41.53 -13.16 -16.83
N SER A 239 41.87 -13.47 -15.58
CA SER A 239 41.42 -12.79 -14.37
C SER A 239 42.03 -11.38 -14.29
N ALA A 240 41.18 -10.35 -14.25
CA ALA A 240 41.61 -8.98 -13.99
C ALA A 240 40.83 -8.38 -12.80
N SER A 241 41.61 -7.76 -11.92
CA SER A 241 41.29 -7.08 -10.67
C SER A 241 40.06 -6.18 -10.70
N THR A 242 39.29 -6.23 -9.61
CA THR A 242 38.22 -5.33 -9.20
C THR A 242 38.67 -3.87 -9.17
N VAL A 243 38.46 -3.16 -10.27
CA VAL A 243 38.42 -1.70 -10.31
C VAL A 243 36.99 -1.28 -9.99
N ASN A 244 36.84 -0.39 -8.99
CA ASN A 244 35.59 0.30 -8.68
C ASN A 244 35.10 1.04 -9.95
N SER A 245 34.21 0.44 -10.73
CA SER A 245 33.59 1.11 -11.87
C SER A 245 32.54 2.08 -11.35
N SER A 246 32.87 3.37 -11.31
CA SER A 246 31.86 4.43 -11.44
C SER A 246 31.03 4.08 -12.68
N THR A 247 29.72 3.89 -12.53
CA THR A 247 28.85 3.68 -13.68
C THR A 247 29.05 4.86 -14.65
N PRO A 248 29.40 4.62 -15.93
CA PRO A 248 29.78 5.69 -16.87
C PRO A 248 28.63 6.66 -17.24
N TYR A 249 27.48 6.52 -16.58
CA TYR A 249 26.18 7.05 -16.96
C TYR A 249 25.68 8.20 -16.08
N GLN A 250 26.42 8.59 -15.03
CA GLN A 250 26.00 9.72 -14.20
C GLN A 250 26.38 11.06 -14.86
N ILE A 251 25.37 11.83 -15.25
CA ILE A 251 25.56 13.27 -15.45
C ILE A 251 25.78 13.89 -14.07
N PRO A 252 26.91 14.58 -13.84
CA PRO A 252 27.14 15.27 -12.59
C PRO A 252 26.09 16.37 -12.44
N GLY A 253 25.24 16.25 -11.43
CA GLY A 253 24.18 17.20 -11.12
C GLY A 253 23.73 17.01 -9.68
N LYS A 254 23.23 18.08 -9.05
CA LYS A 254 22.59 17.95 -7.74
C LYS A 254 21.29 17.18 -7.91
N LEU A 255 20.96 16.36 -6.92
CA LEU A 255 19.71 15.60 -6.92
C LEU A 255 18.53 16.56 -6.77
N ARG A 256 17.50 16.39 -7.62
CA ARG A 256 16.22 17.08 -7.48
C ARG A 256 15.09 16.08 -7.27
N SER A 257 14.00 16.54 -6.69
CA SER A 257 12.79 15.73 -6.60
C SER A 257 12.09 15.64 -7.96
N ILE A 258 11.44 14.50 -8.25
CA ILE A 258 10.63 14.34 -9.46
C ILE A 258 9.34 15.18 -9.42
N ILE A 259 8.89 15.60 -8.23
CA ILE A 259 7.66 16.39 -8.05
C ILE A 259 7.72 17.72 -8.84
N PRO A 260 8.76 18.58 -8.68
CA PRO A 260 8.93 19.79 -9.47
C PRO A 260 9.51 19.55 -10.87
N SER A 261 9.81 18.30 -11.25
CA SER A 261 10.34 17.96 -12.58
C SER A 261 9.24 17.93 -13.64
N VAL A 262 9.62 17.74 -14.91
CA VAL A 262 8.67 17.55 -16.00
C VAL A 262 7.81 16.28 -15.86
N TYR A 263 8.21 15.33 -14.99
CA TYR A 263 7.51 14.05 -14.81
C TYR A 263 6.01 14.21 -14.53
N SER A 264 5.63 15.08 -13.59
CA SER A 264 4.23 15.28 -13.20
C SER A 264 3.38 15.76 -14.38
N SER A 265 3.90 16.70 -15.19
CA SER A 265 3.19 17.21 -16.36
C SER A 265 3.07 16.18 -17.49
N VAL A 266 4.11 15.37 -17.71
CA VAL A 266 4.09 14.28 -18.71
C VAL A 266 3.14 13.18 -18.25
N PHE A 267 3.09 12.87 -16.95
CA PHE A 267 2.16 11.90 -16.40
C PHE A 267 0.71 12.30 -16.62
N GLU A 268 0.35 13.57 -16.38
CA GLU A 268 -1.01 14.05 -16.64
C GLU A 268 -1.38 13.92 -18.13
N GLU A 269 -0.49 14.28 -19.05
CA GLU A 269 -0.70 14.10 -20.49
C GLU A 269 -0.86 12.62 -20.88
N TYR A 270 -0.08 11.74 -20.26
CA TYR A 270 -0.15 10.30 -20.51
C TYR A 270 -1.45 9.72 -19.97
N PHE A 271 -1.88 10.16 -18.78
CA PHE A 271 -3.13 9.73 -18.19
C PHE A 271 -4.32 10.16 -19.06
N ASP A 272 -4.34 11.41 -19.51
CA ASP A 272 -5.42 11.93 -20.37
C ASP A 272 -5.47 11.22 -21.74
N CYS A 273 -4.33 10.79 -22.27
CA CYS A 273 -4.26 10.08 -23.55
C CYS A 273 -4.61 8.58 -23.42
N PHE A 274 -4.05 7.88 -22.43
CA PHE A 274 -4.19 6.43 -22.29
C PHE A 274 -5.37 6.00 -21.42
N VAL A 275 -5.91 6.90 -20.59
CA VAL A 275 -7.10 6.68 -19.77
C VAL A 275 -8.13 7.78 -20.08
N PRO A 276 -8.66 7.82 -21.32
CA PRO A 276 -9.42 8.94 -21.88
C PRO A 276 -10.87 9.01 -21.37
N ILE A 277 -11.06 9.11 -20.04
CA ILE A 277 -12.36 9.02 -19.36
C ILE A 277 -13.44 9.96 -19.95
N ASN A 278 -13.04 11.14 -20.45
CA ASN A 278 -13.97 12.14 -21.00
C ASN A 278 -13.98 12.23 -22.53
N THR A 279 -12.93 11.74 -23.20
CA THR A 279 -12.69 12.02 -24.62
C THR A 279 -12.97 10.82 -25.52
N SER A 280 -12.97 9.61 -24.95
CA SER A 280 -13.24 8.37 -25.68
C SER A 280 -14.05 7.40 -24.82
N GLN A 281 -14.82 6.54 -25.47
CA GLN A 281 -15.51 5.43 -24.81
C GLN A 281 -14.64 4.17 -24.69
N THR A 282 -13.45 4.17 -25.29
CA THR A 282 -12.55 3.00 -25.34
C THR A 282 -11.09 3.39 -25.13
N PHE A 283 -10.31 2.43 -24.62
CA PHE A 283 -8.87 2.57 -24.49
C PHE A 283 -8.20 2.62 -25.87
N PRO A 284 -7.08 3.35 -26.03
CA PRO A 284 -6.35 3.35 -27.30
C PRO A 284 -5.87 1.94 -27.65
N TYR A 285 -6.23 1.42 -28.83
CA TYR A 285 -6.02 0.01 -29.21
C TYR A 285 -4.57 -0.51 -29.07
N PHE A 286 -3.58 0.37 -29.17
CA PHE A 286 -2.16 0.02 -29.14
C PHE A 286 -1.58 -0.07 -27.71
N VAL A 287 -2.27 0.48 -26.71
CA VAL A 287 -1.92 0.35 -25.28
C VAL A 287 -2.97 -0.47 -24.52
N ASP A 288 -4.24 -0.39 -24.94
CA ASP A 288 -5.40 -0.92 -24.24
C ASP A 288 -5.37 -0.52 -22.75
N THR A 289 -5.56 -1.46 -21.83
CA THR A 289 -5.56 -1.23 -20.39
C THR A 289 -4.14 -1.24 -19.77
N PHE A 290 -3.10 -1.46 -20.57
CA PHE A 290 -1.74 -1.73 -20.07
C PHE A 290 -1.18 -0.60 -19.20
N PHE A 291 -1.37 0.67 -19.59
CA PHE A 291 -0.86 1.80 -18.81
C PHE A 291 -1.54 1.92 -17.45
N LEU A 292 -2.88 1.77 -17.42
CA LEU A 292 -3.66 1.74 -16.18
C LEU A 292 -3.22 0.58 -15.28
N ASP A 293 -3.14 -0.62 -15.84
CA ASP A 293 -2.77 -1.84 -15.11
C ASP A 293 -1.33 -1.76 -14.59
N THR A 294 -0.43 -1.10 -15.32
CA THR A 294 0.94 -0.81 -14.88
C THR A 294 0.94 0.13 -13.67
N CYS A 295 0.15 1.21 -13.70
CA CYS A 295 0.04 2.12 -12.56
C CYS A 295 -0.56 1.41 -11.34
N ILE A 296 -1.58 0.57 -11.52
CA ILE A 296 -2.17 -0.22 -10.43
C ILE A 296 -1.14 -1.19 -9.85
N GLU A 297 -0.44 -1.95 -10.70
CA GLU A 297 0.58 -2.91 -10.27
C GLU A 297 1.70 -2.20 -9.50
N LEU A 298 2.31 -1.19 -10.12
CA LEU A 298 3.51 -0.54 -9.60
C LEU A 298 3.22 0.46 -8.49
N TRP A 299 2.03 1.08 -8.42
CA TRP A 299 1.77 2.14 -7.44
C TRP A 299 0.82 1.74 -6.33
N ILE A 300 -0.07 0.79 -6.57
CA ILE A 300 -1.09 0.40 -5.59
C ILE A 300 -0.80 -0.98 -5.02
N ARG A 301 -0.68 -1.99 -5.89
CA ARG A 301 -0.56 -3.38 -5.45
C ARG A 301 0.79 -3.65 -4.77
N THR A 302 1.88 -3.31 -5.44
CA THR A 302 3.25 -3.55 -4.96
C THR A 302 3.72 -2.60 -3.85
N SER A 303 2.98 -1.52 -3.58
CA SER A 303 3.20 -0.60 -2.46
C SER A 303 3.11 -1.35 -1.12
N TRP A 304 4.25 -1.82 -0.63
CA TRP A 304 4.35 -2.47 0.68
C TRP A 304 5.05 -1.57 1.68
N VAL A 305 4.39 -1.35 2.82
CA VAL A 305 4.95 -0.60 3.96
C VAL A 305 5.00 -1.54 5.15
N ALA A 306 6.21 -1.84 5.62
CA ALA A 306 6.39 -2.57 6.87
C ALA A 306 5.94 -1.71 8.07
N VAL A 307 5.62 -2.35 9.19
CA VAL A 307 5.16 -1.65 10.40
C VAL A 307 6.17 -0.57 10.82
N GLY A 308 5.69 0.67 10.95
CA GLY A 308 6.50 1.82 11.33
C GLY A 308 7.29 2.47 10.18
N GLN A 309 7.20 1.95 8.96
CA GLN A 309 7.79 2.58 7.78
C GLN A 309 6.81 3.54 7.09
N LYS A 310 7.28 4.19 6.02
CA LYS A 310 6.49 5.08 5.16
C LYS A 310 6.94 4.95 3.71
N LEU A 311 6.06 5.29 2.78
CA LEU A 311 6.44 5.49 1.38
C LEU A 311 7.22 6.81 1.23
N SER A 312 8.00 6.93 0.16
CA SER A 312 8.66 8.19 -0.16
C SER A 312 7.61 9.26 -0.50
N MET A 313 7.95 10.53 -0.27
CA MET A 313 7.08 11.66 -0.61
C MET A 313 6.70 11.67 -2.09
N GLU A 314 7.66 11.35 -2.95
CA GLU A 314 7.49 11.31 -4.41
C GLU A 314 6.49 10.23 -4.81
N TYR A 315 6.60 9.05 -4.20
CA TYR A 315 5.72 7.94 -4.47
C TYR A 315 4.28 8.23 -4.02
N MET A 316 4.10 8.75 -2.80
CA MET A 316 2.78 9.20 -2.31
C MET A 316 2.19 10.30 -3.18
N HIS A 317 3.02 11.23 -3.67
CA HIS A 317 2.57 12.27 -4.59
C HIS A 317 2.06 11.66 -5.90
N SER A 318 2.81 10.77 -6.55
CA SER A 318 2.37 10.10 -7.78
C SER A 318 1.08 9.29 -7.59
N ILE A 319 0.95 8.56 -6.48
CA ILE A 319 -0.31 7.86 -6.14
C ILE A 319 -1.47 8.86 -5.98
N SER A 320 -1.22 9.99 -5.32
CA SER A 320 -2.25 11.01 -5.11
C SER A 320 -2.67 11.68 -6.43
N VAL A 321 -1.73 11.95 -7.34
CA VAL A 321 -2.04 12.50 -8.67
C VAL A 321 -2.81 11.47 -9.52
N PHE A 322 -2.42 10.20 -9.48
CA PHE A 322 -3.16 9.10 -10.13
C PHE A 322 -4.61 9.02 -9.66
N VAL A 323 -4.82 8.93 -8.35
CA VAL A 323 -6.16 8.87 -7.76
C VAL A 323 -6.93 10.17 -8.03
N SER A 324 -6.26 11.32 -7.98
CA SER A 324 -6.87 12.60 -8.29
C SER A 324 -7.36 12.66 -9.73
N ASN A 325 -6.61 12.16 -10.70
CA ASN A 325 -7.04 12.16 -12.10
C ASN A 325 -8.26 11.26 -12.32
N ILE A 326 -8.40 10.17 -11.57
CA ILE A 326 -9.61 9.35 -11.61
C ILE A 326 -10.81 10.09 -10.99
N VAL A 327 -10.62 10.68 -9.79
CA VAL A 327 -11.70 11.30 -9.01
C VAL A 327 -12.08 12.72 -9.47
N LYS A 328 -11.24 13.39 -10.25
CA LYS A 328 -11.58 14.67 -10.91
C LYS A 328 -12.83 14.54 -11.79
N HIS A 329 -13.13 13.32 -12.24
CA HIS A 329 -14.30 13.00 -13.03
C HIS A 329 -15.50 12.62 -12.13
N ASN A 330 -16.72 12.80 -12.64
CA ASN A 330 -17.92 12.52 -11.84
C ASN A 330 -18.18 11.01 -11.73
N LEU A 331 -17.57 10.34 -10.73
CA LEU A 331 -17.68 8.89 -10.48
C LEU A 331 -19.12 8.35 -10.32
N GLN A 332 -20.14 9.20 -10.23
CA GLN A 332 -21.54 8.76 -10.32
C GLN A 332 -21.86 8.16 -11.69
N GLN A 333 -21.24 8.65 -12.76
CA GLN A 333 -21.50 8.19 -14.12
C GLN A 333 -21.10 6.72 -14.32
N CYS A 334 -20.15 6.20 -13.53
CA CYS A 334 -19.77 4.78 -13.55
C CYS A 334 -20.97 3.84 -13.31
N PHE A 335 -21.97 4.27 -12.53
CA PHE A 335 -23.12 3.42 -12.18
C PHE A 335 -24.29 3.55 -13.17
N ALA A 336 -24.17 4.40 -14.18
CA ALA A 336 -25.15 4.52 -15.25
C ALA A 336 -24.92 3.51 -16.38
N ASP A 337 -23.65 3.12 -16.60
CA ASP A 337 -23.22 2.22 -17.66
C ASP A 337 -22.02 1.37 -17.18
N GLU A 338 -22.28 0.12 -16.81
CA GLU A 338 -21.25 -0.83 -16.35
C GLU A 338 -20.28 -1.23 -17.48
N ASP A 339 -20.66 -1.07 -18.75
CA ASP A 339 -19.79 -1.36 -19.89
C ASP A 339 -18.91 -0.16 -20.28
N SER A 340 -19.12 0.99 -19.63
CA SER A 340 -18.33 2.19 -19.90
C SER A 340 -16.85 2.01 -19.52
N LEU A 341 -15.95 2.63 -20.30
CA LEU A 341 -14.53 2.76 -19.94
C LEU A 341 -14.37 3.31 -18.52
N TYR A 342 -15.25 4.21 -18.13
CA TYR A 342 -15.18 4.84 -16.83
C TYR A 342 -15.49 3.88 -15.67
N TYR A 343 -16.50 3.02 -15.81
CA TYR A 343 -16.73 1.93 -14.85
C TYR A 343 -15.55 0.96 -14.82
N SER A 344 -14.99 0.60 -15.98
CA SER A 344 -13.82 -0.28 -16.07
C SER A 344 -12.61 0.28 -15.31
N VAL A 345 -12.31 1.58 -15.45
CA VAL A 345 -11.23 2.25 -14.69
C VAL A 345 -11.52 2.20 -13.18
N TYR A 346 -12.72 2.60 -12.78
CA TYR A 346 -13.14 2.61 -11.38
C TYR A 346 -13.03 1.21 -10.74
N ALA A 347 -13.61 0.19 -11.38
CA ALA A 347 -13.61 -1.18 -10.89
C ALA A 347 -12.18 -1.76 -10.80
N SER A 348 -11.29 -1.38 -11.72
CA SER A 348 -9.89 -1.81 -11.72
C SER A 348 -9.10 -1.26 -10.53
N VAL A 349 -9.43 -0.05 -10.07
CA VAL A 349 -8.67 0.67 -9.04
C VAL A 349 -9.25 0.47 -7.64
N LYS A 350 -10.58 0.39 -7.50
CA LYS A 350 -11.31 0.42 -6.22
C LYS A 350 -10.75 -0.56 -5.18
N ASP A 351 -10.70 -1.85 -5.51
CA ASP A 351 -10.36 -2.88 -4.54
C ASP A 351 -8.87 -2.84 -4.17
N GLU A 352 -8.00 -2.68 -5.18
CA GLU A 352 -6.56 -2.53 -4.97
C GLU A 352 -6.24 -1.28 -4.12
N LEU A 353 -6.94 -0.17 -4.38
CA LEU A 353 -6.80 1.07 -3.61
C LEU A 353 -7.26 0.89 -2.16
N PHE A 354 -8.35 0.16 -1.93
CA PHE A 354 -8.80 -0.20 -0.57
C PHE A 354 -7.71 -0.99 0.18
N PHE A 355 -7.17 -2.05 -0.44
CA PHE A 355 -6.13 -2.87 0.20
C PHE A 355 -4.84 -2.08 0.46
N MET A 356 -4.44 -1.21 -0.47
CA MET A 356 -3.32 -0.30 -0.25
C MET A 356 -3.61 0.65 0.91
N LEU A 357 -4.72 1.39 0.89
CA LEU A 357 -5.07 2.33 1.96
C LEU A 357 -5.21 1.65 3.32
N SER A 358 -5.76 0.43 3.38
CA SER A 358 -5.83 -0.36 4.61
C SER A 358 -4.43 -0.67 5.15
N ARG A 359 -3.51 -1.14 4.29
CA ARG A 359 -2.10 -1.37 4.66
C ARG A 359 -1.42 -0.10 5.15
N LEU A 360 -1.58 1.02 4.42
CA LEU A 360 -1.03 2.31 4.84
C LEU A 360 -1.64 2.75 6.17
N ALA A 361 -2.96 2.65 6.33
CA ALA A 361 -3.65 3.07 7.55
C ALA A 361 -3.15 2.33 8.80
N HIS A 362 -2.90 1.02 8.69
CA HIS A 362 -2.38 0.18 9.76
C HIS A 362 -0.88 0.37 10.03
N ASN A 363 -0.05 0.32 8.98
CA ASN A 363 1.39 0.16 9.14
C ASN A 363 2.16 1.48 9.18
N TRP A 364 1.58 2.58 8.71
CA TRP A 364 2.31 3.85 8.59
C TRP A 364 2.80 4.36 9.95
N SER A 365 4.01 4.92 10.00
CA SER A 365 4.59 5.50 11.23
C SER A 365 3.67 6.51 11.93
N LYS A 366 3.69 6.61 13.27
CA LYS A 366 2.87 7.55 14.08
C LYS A 366 3.16 9.05 13.86
N SER A 367 3.88 9.42 12.80
CA SER A 367 4.31 10.80 12.48
C SER A 367 3.24 11.58 11.68
N ASP A 368 3.44 12.89 11.49
CA ASP A 368 2.56 13.79 10.71
C ASP A 368 2.33 13.36 9.27
N ASP A 369 3.25 12.57 8.70
CA ASP A 369 3.13 12.08 7.34
C ASP A 369 1.89 11.20 7.16
N TYR A 370 1.27 10.74 8.25
CA TYR A 370 -0.04 10.09 8.21
C TYR A 370 -1.15 10.97 7.61
N LEU A 371 -0.98 12.30 7.63
CA LEU A 371 -1.88 13.22 6.94
C LEU A 371 -2.00 12.89 5.45
N GLN A 372 -0.93 12.42 4.79
CA GLN A 372 -0.97 12.05 3.37
C GLN A 372 -1.87 10.84 3.12
N VAL A 373 -1.86 9.86 4.03
CA VAL A 373 -2.74 8.68 3.96
C VAL A 373 -4.20 9.12 4.10
N ILE A 374 -4.47 10.03 5.03
CA ILE A 374 -5.81 10.59 5.26
C ILE A 374 -6.26 11.45 4.08
N GLU A 375 -5.37 12.24 3.49
CA GLU A 375 -5.67 13.06 2.32
C GLU A 375 -6.02 12.18 1.12
N LEU A 376 -5.25 11.12 0.88
CA LEU A 376 -5.53 10.13 -0.17
C LEU A 376 -6.86 9.41 0.07
N TRP A 377 -7.13 8.94 1.29
CA TRP A 377 -8.42 8.36 1.65
C TRP A 377 -9.56 9.36 1.43
N SER A 378 -9.39 10.61 1.87
CA SER A 378 -10.44 11.63 1.74
C SER A 378 -10.74 12.01 0.30
N MET A 379 -9.74 11.92 -0.58
CA MET A 379 -9.90 12.14 -2.01
C MET A 379 -10.83 11.08 -2.61
N TRP A 380 -10.61 9.79 -2.31
CA TRP A 380 -11.47 8.71 -2.80
C TRP A 380 -12.83 8.63 -2.09
N ALA A 381 -12.86 8.86 -0.77
CA ALA A 381 -14.07 8.74 0.05
C ALA A 381 -15.01 9.96 -0.06
N ALA A 382 -14.59 11.05 -0.73
CA ALA A 382 -15.45 12.20 -0.99
C ALA A 382 -15.35 12.64 -2.46
N PRO A 383 -15.74 11.76 -3.41
CA PRO A 383 -15.59 12.04 -4.84
C PRO A 383 -16.43 13.22 -5.33
N TRP A 384 -17.48 13.61 -4.58
CA TRP A 384 -18.26 14.82 -4.82
C TRP A 384 -17.47 16.13 -4.70
N ARG A 385 -16.22 16.07 -4.22
CA ARG A 385 -15.26 17.18 -4.22
C ARG A 385 -14.42 17.26 -5.50
N LEU A 386 -14.60 16.33 -6.45
CA LEU A 386 -13.93 16.30 -7.76
C LEU A 386 -12.40 16.38 -7.64
N GLY A 387 -11.82 15.59 -6.74
CA GLY A 387 -10.37 15.54 -6.48
C GLY A 387 -9.83 16.68 -5.61
N ALA A 388 -10.65 17.64 -5.17
CA ALA A 388 -10.19 18.69 -4.27
C ALA A 388 -9.88 18.15 -2.87
N ILE A 389 -8.65 18.37 -2.40
CA ILE A 389 -8.23 18.00 -1.05
C ILE A 389 -9.00 18.84 -0.02
N PRO A 390 -9.69 18.24 0.96
CA PRO A 390 -10.41 18.98 1.98
C PRO A 390 -9.47 19.92 2.72
N ARG A 391 -9.78 21.22 2.86
CA ARG A 391 -8.99 22.14 3.70
C ARG A 391 -9.57 22.21 5.10
N THR A 392 -8.74 22.45 6.12
CA THR A 392 -9.18 22.44 7.54
C THR A 392 -10.20 23.53 7.89
N SER A 393 -10.36 24.55 7.04
CA SER A 393 -11.26 25.70 7.27
C SER A 393 -12.48 25.73 6.34
N GLN A 394 -12.73 24.70 5.53
CA GLN A 394 -13.86 24.71 4.60
C GLN A 394 -15.19 24.60 5.34
N LYS A 395 -16.07 25.58 5.11
CA LYS A 395 -17.47 25.57 5.57
C LYS A 395 -18.45 25.06 4.51
N GLU A 396 -17.95 24.60 3.38
CA GLU A 396 -18.76 24.10 2.26
C GLU A 396 -19.69 22.98 2.73
N ILE A 397 -20.98 23.15 2.43
CA ILE A 397 -22.03 22.18 2.75
C ILE A 397 -22.22 21.33 1.50
N TYR A 398 -21.86 20.07 1.60
CA TYR A 398 -22.06 19.07 0.55
C TYR A 398 -23.28 18.23 0.87
N THR A 399 -24.08 17.88 -0.13
CA THR A 399 -25.31 17.08 0.01
C THR A 399 -25.24 15.78 -0.83
N PRO A 400 -24.22 14.93 -0.62
CA PRO A 400 -23.88 13.86 -1.56
C PRO A 400 -25.02 12.87 -1.79
N ILE A 401 -25.77 12.53 -0.73
CA ILE A 401 -26.89 11.58 -0.83
C ILE A 401 -28.00 12.13 -1.73
N LYS A 402 -28.39 13.42 -1.53
CA LYS A 402 -29.39 14.09 -2.38
C LYS A 402 -28.93 14.27 -3.82
N GLN A 403 -27.62 14.37 -4.04
CA GLN A 403 -27.02 14.53 -5.36
C GLN A 403 -26.79 13.20 -6.10
N GLY A 404 -27.17 12.05 -5.53
CA GLY A 404 -27.06 10.74 -6.21
C GLY A 404 -25.78 9.96 -5.92
N TRP A 405 -24.97 10.36 -4.92
CA TRP A 405 -23.75 9.63 -4.54
C TRP A 405 -24.02 8.40 -3.66
N ALA A 406 -25.27 8.10 -3.32
CA ALA A 406 -25.63 6.98 -2.47
C ALA A 406 -25.13 5.63 -3.02
N LEU A 407 -25.22 5.41 -4.34
CA LEU A 407 -24.69 4.20 -5.00
C LEU A 407 -23.18 4.05 -4.84
N PHE A 408 -22.44 5.14 -5.02
CA PHE A 408 -20.99 5.15 -4.80
C PHE A 408 -20.64 4.77 -3.35
N VAL A 409 -21.34 5.37 -2.38
CA VAL A 409 -21.14 5.07 -0.95
C VAL A 409 -21.45 3.60 -0.65
N LEU A 410 -22.54 3.07 -1.22
CA LEU A 410 -22.93 1.66 -1.09
C LEU A 410 -21.90 0.70 -1.72
N ASP A 411 -21.20 1.12 -2.77
CA ASP A 411 -20.15 0.32 -3.41
C ASP A 411 -18.79 0.39 -2.71
N ASN A 412 -18.57 1.42 -1.88
CA ASN A 412 -17.32 1.69 -1.19
C ASN A 412 -17.43 1.53 0.34
N ILE A 413 -18.36 0.70 0.83
CA ILE A 413 -18.58 0.47 2.28
C ILE A 413 -17.26 0.24 3.05
N PRO A 414 -16.29 -0.58 2.58
CA PRO A 414 -15.04 -0.80 3.32
C PRO A 414 -14.23 0.48 3.60
N PHE A 415 -14.31 1.49 2.72
CA PHE A 415 -13.64 2.78 2.93
C PHE A 415 -14.28 3.60 4.06
N TYR A 416 -15.59 3.44 4.30
CA TYR A 416 -16.30 4.16 5.36
C TYR A 416 -16.37 3.38 6.67
N PHE A 417 -16.20 2.06 6.66
CA PHE A 417 -16.26 1.25 7.88
C PHE A 417 -14.86 0.86 8.36
N SER A 418 -14.13 0.05 7.59
CA SER A 418 -12.82 -0.44 7.99
C SER A 418 -11.79 0.68 8.12
N ILE A 419 -11.66 1.53 7.09
CA ILE A 419 -10.65 2.61 7.13
C ILE A 419 -10.98 3.64 8.20
N VAL A 420 -12.24 4.07 8.33
CA VAL A 420 -12.64 5.02 9.39
C VAL A 420 -12.38 4.44 10.77
N ASN A 421 -12.66 3.15 11.00
CA ASN A 421 -12.32 2.52 12.27
C ASN A 421 -10.82 2.56 12.55
N ILE A 422 -9.97 2.22 11.57
CA ILE A 422 -8.50 2.26 11.74
C ILE A 422 -8.04 3.70 12.07
N ILE A 423 -8.62 4.69 11.38
CA ILE A 423 -8.33 6.10 11.64
C ILE A 423 -8.72 6.45 13.08
N LEU A 424 -9.93 6.08 13.53
CA LEU A 424 -10.41 6.35 14.89
C LEU A 424 -9.58 5.62 15.96
N GLN A 425 -9.22 4.36 15.73
CA GLN A 425 -8.32 3.60 16.58
C GLN A 425 -7.02 4.37 16.76
N ARG A 426 -6.50 4.95 15.68
CA ARG A 426 -5.26 5.72 15.69
C ARG A 426 -5.40 7.08 16.36
N THR A 427 -6.47 7.83 16.08
CA THR A 427 -6.74 9.12 16.75
C THR A 427 -7.01 8.94 18.24
N SER A 428 -7.48 7.76 18.66
CA SER A 428 -7.61 7.38 20.07
C SER A 428 -6.28 7.18 20.81
N THR A 429 -5.15 7.24 20.09
CA THR A 429 -3.80 7.18 20.67
C THR A 429 -3.08 8.54 20.64
N PHE A 430 -3.72 9.58 20.13
CA PHE A 430 -3.14 10.92 20.08
C PHE A 430 -3.02 11.52 21.49
N GLU A 431 -1.89 12.16 21.77
CA GLU A 431 -1.64 12.76 23.08
C GLU A 431 -2.19 14.18 23.21
N TYR A 432 -2.40 14.89 22.08
CA TYR A 432 -2.77 16.31 22.04
C TYR A 432 -1.95 17.16 23.03
N LYS A 433 -0.62 16.93 23.09
CA LYS A 433 0.34 17.69 23.90
C LYS A 433 1.13 18.66 23.02
N ASP A 434 1.58 19.77 23.61
CA ASP A 434 2.55 20.63 22.94
C ASP A 434 3.94 19.99 23.12
N SER A 435 4.67 19.75 22.03
CA SER A 435 6.08 19.39 22.09
C SER A 435 6.84 20.60 22.67
N ILE A 436 7.23 20.53 23.95
CA ILE A 436 8.14 21.51 24.55
C ILE A 436 9.53 21.17 24.03
N GLN A 437 9.89 21.68 22.85
CA GLN A 437 11.27 21.57 22.36
C GLN A 437 12.13 22.63 23.09
N PRO A 438 13.24 22.26 23.74
CA PRO A 438 14.16 23.24 24.32
C PRO A 438 14.77 24.12 23.23
N ALA A 439 14.84 25.43 23.50
CA ALA A 439 15.12 26.51 22.54
C ALA A 439 16.54 26.56 21.93
N THR A 440 17.31 25.47 21.93
CA THR A 440 18.75 25.48 21.58
C THR A 440 19.11 24.80 20.27
N THR A 441 18.17 24.31 19.46
CA THR A 441 18.48 23.69 18.15
C THR A 441 18.04 24.59 16.99
N THR A 442 19.03 25.13 16.30
CA THR A 442 18.89 25.89 15.05
C THR A 442 18.26 25.07 13.93
N LEU A 443 17.32 25.72 13.22
CA LEU A 443 16.51 25.25 12.09
C LEU A 443 17.32 24.56 10.98
N THR A 444 16.94 23.32 10.65
CA THR A 444 16.76 22.82 9.27
C THR A 444 15.88 21.56 9.24
N SER A 445 14.59 21.66 9.54
CA SER A 445 13.48 20.87 8.95
C SER A 445 12.19 21.11 9.74
N PHE A 446 11.24 21.83 9.15
CA PHE A 446 9.89 22.01 9.69
C PHE A 446 9.10 20.70 9.54
N THR A 447 9.16 19.82 10.54
CA THR A 447 8.24 18.67 10.70
C THR A 447 7.81 18.60 12.16
N ASP A 448 6.84 19.46 12.50
CA ASP A 448 6.31 19.69 13.85
C ASP A 448 5.33 18.57 14.27
N THR A 449 5.84 17.33 14.26
CA THR A 449 5.04 16.08 14.30
C THR A 449 4.58 15.61 15.68
N GLY A 450 4.99 16.33 16.72
CA GLY A 450 4.44 16.22 18.06
C GLY A 450 3.42 17.32 18.38
N ALA A 451 3.17 18.26 17.46
CA ALA A 451 2.30 19.40 17.73
C ALA A 451 0.83 19.02 17.51
N ILE A 452 -0.01 19.43 18.47
CA ILE A 452 -1.48 19.39 18.44
C ILE A 452 -2.06 19.73 17.05
N ARG A 453 -1.41 20.65 16.32
CA ARG A 453 -1.81 21.09 14.97
C ARG A 453 -1.87 19.95 13.95
N GLY A 454 -0.88 19.04 13.91
CA GLY A 454 -0.85 17.91 12.98
C GLY A 454 -1.97 16.92 13.26
N GLN A 455 -2.13 16.56 14.54
CA GLN A 455 -3.20 15.67 15.04
C GLN A 455 -4.59 16.23 14.76
N LEU A 456 -4.80 17.53 14.97
CA LEU A 456 -6.06 18.20 14.64
C LEU A 456 -6.33 18.22 13.13
N ARG A 457 -5.32 18.42 12.28
CA ARG A 457 -5.51 18.36 10.82
C ARG A 457 -6.05 17.01 10.38
N ILE A 458 -5.50 15.91 10.92
CA ILE A 458 -5.97 14.54 10.63
C ILE A 458 -7.45 14.40 10.99
N LEU A 459 -7.84 14.83 12.20
CA LEU A 459 -9.24 14.79 12.63
C LEU A 459 -10.14 15.64 11.75
N TYR A 460 -9.75 16.87 11.41
CA TYR A 460 -10.55 17.74 10.56
C TYR A 460 -10.74 17.17 9.16
N ARG A 461 -9.76 16.44 8.60
CA ARG A 461 -9.94 15.75 7.30
C ARG A 461 -11.02 14.67 7.39
N LEU A 462 -11.00 13.85 8.45
CA LEU A 462 -12.04 12.84 8.72
C LEU A 462 -13.42 13.50 8.85
N ILE A 463 -13.52 14.51 9.72
CA ILE A 463 -14.75 15.25 9.99
C ILE A 463 -15.29 15.89 8.70
N ASN A 464 -14.43 16.50 7.87
CA ASN A 464 -14.85 17.18 6.66
C ASN A 464 -15.46 16.23 5.61
N VAL A 465 -15.04 14.97 5.57
CA VAL A 465 -15.70 13.96 4.73
C VAL A 465 -17.05 13.58 5.32
N LEU A 466 -17.08 13.20 6.60
CA LEU A 466 -18.26 12.63 7.25
C LEU A 466 -19.37 13.64 7.57
N ARG A 467 -19.03 14.93 7.70
CA ARG A 467 -20.00 16.01 7.95
C ARG A 467 -20.91 16.30 6.75
N ALA A 468 -20.64 15.73 5.58
CA ALA A 468 -21.49 15.89 4.41
C ALA A 468 -22.95 15.49 4.74
N GLU A 469 -23.90 16.34 4.32
CA GLU A 469 -25.31 16.23 4.74
C GLU A 469 -25.90 14.88 4.29
N GLY A 470 -26.51 14.18 5.26
CA GLY A 470 -27.13 12.87 5.05
C GLY A 470 -26.17 11.68 4.98
N LEU A 471 -24.84 11.90 4.94
CA LEU A 471 -23.87 10.81 4.79
C LEU A 471 -23.84 9.88 6.00
N VAL A 472 -23.68 10.42 7.21
CA VAL A 472 -23.66 9.61 8.45
C VAL A 472 -24.98 8.88 8.68
N ASP A 473 -26.11 9.50 8.33
CA ASP A 473 -27.43 8.86 8.40
C ASP A 473 -27.55 7.67 7.45
N PHE A 474 -27.07 7.84 6.22
CA PHE A 474 -27.03 6.78 5.23
C PHE A 474 -26.07 5.65 5.63
N LEU A 475 -24.90 5.97 6.18
CA LEU A 475 -23.97 4.98 6.73
C LEU A 475 -24.57 4.24 7.94
N GLY A 476 -25.34 4.92 8.78
CA GLY A 476 -26.10 4.29 9.87
C GLY A 476 -27.22 3.35 9.39
N LEU A 477 -27.84 3.63 8.24
CA LEU A 477 -28.74 2.68 7.57
C LEU A 477 -28.00 1.42 7.10
N ILE A 478 -26.83 1.61 6.48
CA ILE A 478 -25.96 0.49 6.03
C ILE A 478 -25.52 -0.35 7.22
N GLU A 479 -25.08 0.26 8.32
CA GLU A 479 -24.64 -0.46 9.53
C GLU A 479 -25.75 -1.36 10.09
N ARG A 480 -26.98 -0.84 10.18
CA ARG A 480 -28.17 -1.62 10.61
C ARG A 480 -28.52 -2.74 9.63
N GLY A 481 -28.34 -2.50 8.33
CA GLY A 481 -28.49 -3.54 7.30
C GLY A 481 -27.49 -4.68 7.48
N LEU A 482 -26.22 -4.36 7.73
CA LEU A 482 -25.17 -5.35 7.99
C LEU A 482 -25.43 -6.13 9.30
N GLU A 483 -25.91 -5.47 10.35
CA GLU A 483 -26.32 -6.12 11.60
C GLU A 483 -27.48 -7.10 11.39
N SER A 484 -28.41 -6.76 10.51
CA SER A 484 -29.55 -7.61 10.14
C SER A 484 -29.11 -8.85 9.36
N VAL A 485 -28.05 -8.74 8.54
CA VAL A 485 -27.40 -9.88 7.87
C VAL A 485 -26.74 -10.79 8.91
N GLN A 486 -25.99 -10.22 9.85
CA GLN A 486 -25.29 -10.99 10.90
C GLN A 486 -26.26 -11.84 11.74
N SER A 487 -27.34 -11.21 12.20
CA SER A 487 -28.31 -11.83 13.11
C SER A 487 -29.21 -12.86 12.42
N ASN A 488 -29.07 -13.06 11.10
CA ASN A 488 -30.01 -13.80 10.26
C ASN A 488 -31.48 -13.35 10.42
N ALA A 489 -31.70 -12.14 10.95
CA ALA A 489 -33.03 -11.58 11.20
C ALA A 489 -33.70 -11.02 9.95
N ILE A 490 -33.20 -11.38 8.76
CA ILE A 490 -33.62 -10.86 7.45
C ILE A 490 -35.14 -10.98 7.27
N SER A 491 -35.72 -12.14 7.61
CA SER A 491 -37.16 -12.39 7.49
C SER A 491 -38.01 -11.53 8.43
N ILE A 492 -37.48 -11.15 9.60
CA ILE A 492 -38.16 -10.31 10.60
C ILE A 492 -38.11 -8.84 10.19
N VAL A 493 -36.97 -8.40 9.64
CA VAL A 493 -36.74 -7.03 9.18
C VAL A 493 -37.53 -6.71 7.90
N ALA A 494 -37.78 -7.70 7.04
CA ALA A 494 -38.56 -7.55 5.80
C ALA A 494 -40.00 -7.07 6.03
N ALA A 495 -40.61 -7.43 7.17
CA ALA A 495 -41.99 -7.05 7.53
C ALA A 495 -42.10 -5.67 8.21
N ASN A 496 -40.98 -5.01 8.51
CA ASN A 496 -40.96 -3.74 9.24
C ASN A 496 -40.99 -2.53 8.29
N ALA A 497 -41.80 -1.51 8.60
CA ALA A 497 -41.79 -0.23 7.88
C ALA A 497 -40.42 0.47 7.93
N ASN A 498 -39.61 0.17 8.95
CA ASN A 498 -38.24 0.66 9.12
C ASN A 498 -37.16 -0.27 8.53
N ASN A 499 -37.49 -1.04 7.49
CA ASN A 499 -36.55 -1.93 6.82
C ASN A 499 -35.37 -1.12 6.19
N PRO A 500 -34.11 -1.33 6.65
CA PRO A 500 -32.95 -0.61 6.13
C PRO A 500 -32.71 -0.90 4.64
N TYR A 501 -33.01 -2.11 4.15
CA TYR A 501 -32.81 -2.47 2.74
C TYR A 501 -33.69 -1.65 1.81
N LYS A 502 -34.98 -1.46 2.17
CA LYS A 502 -35.91 -0.62 1.42
C LYS A 502 -35.50 0.84 1.43
N GLN A 503 -35.09 1.37 2.58
CA GLN A 503 -34.65 2.77 2.68
C GLN A 503 -33.38 3.02 1.87
N ILE A 504 -32.40 2.11 1.92
CA ILE A 504 -31.20 2.19 1.09
C ILE A 504 -31.58 2.09 -0.39
N SER A 505 -32.48 1.17 -0.76
CA SER A 505 -32.95 1.01 -2.15
C SER A 505 -33.57 2.29 -2.69
N ILE A 506 -34.43 2.97 -1.91
CA ILE A 506 -35.05 4.25 -2.30
C ILE A 506 -33.97 5.32 -2.52
N LEU A 507 -32.99 5.41 -1.63
CA LEU A 507 -31.92 6.41 -1.72
C LEU A 507 -30.94 6.15 -2.88
N CYS A 508 -30.69 4.88 -3.21
CA CYS A 508 -29.77 4.47 -4.26
C CYS A 508 -30.40 4.45 -5.66
N TYR A 509 -31.64 3.97 -5.76
CA TYR A 509 -32.28 3.65 -7.04
C TYR A 509 -33.61 4.39 -7.27
N GLY A 510 -34.08 5.18 -6.30
CA GLY A 510 -35.37 5.87 -6.38
C GLY A 510 -36.58 4.94 -6.25
N SER A 511 -36.38 3.65 -5.93
CA SER A 511 -37.43 2.63 -5.80
C SER A 511 -37.14 1.72 -4.61
N ASP A 512 -38.18 1.22 -3.93
CA ASP A 512 -38.06 0.21 -2.88
C ASP A 512 -38.01 -1.24 -3.42
N THR A 513 -38.24 -1.42 -4.72
CA THR A 513 -38.29 -2.74 -5.39
C THR A 513 -36.95 -3.44 -5.53
N LEU A 514 -35.84 -2.73 -5.32
CA LEU A 514 -34.47 -3.25 -5.42
C LEU A 514 -33.85 -3.54 -4.05
N ASP A 515 -34.68 -3.69 -3.02
CA ASP A 515 -34.26 -4.03 -1.65
C ASP A 515 -33.54 -5.39 -1.57
N ILE A 516 -33.95 -6.36 -2.40
CA ILE A 516 -33.26 -7.67 -2.52
C ILE A 516 -31.82 -7.48 -3.02
N SER A 517 -31.59 -6.67 -4.06
CA SER A 517 -30.25 -6.40 -4.59
C SER A 517 -29.36 -5.69 -3.56
N VAL A 518 -29.93 -4.75 -2.80
CA VAL A 518 -29.23 -4.14 -1.66
C VAL A 518 -28.86 -5.19 -0.61
N GLN A 519 -29.78 -6.07 -0.26
CA GLN A 519 -29.54 -7.13 0.72
C GLN A 519 -28.42 -8.09 0.28
N GLU A 520 -28.38 -8.48 -1.00
CA GLU A 520 -27.31 -9.30 -1.56
C GLU A 520 -25.96 -8.60 -1.52
N LYS A 521 -25.93 -7.29 -1.85
CA LYS A 521 -24.72 -6.47 -1.78
C LYS A 521 -24.20 -6.37 -0.34
N LEU A 522 -25.07 -6.09 0.63
CA LEU A 522 -24.69 -6.06 2.04
C LEU A 522 -24.25 -7.44 2.56
N ARG A 523 -24.83 -8.53 2.06
CA ARG A 523 -24.37 -9.89 2.39
C ARG A 523 -22.97 -10.16 1.85
N SER A 524 -22.67 -9.74 0.63
CA SER A 524 -21.32 -9.83 0.05
C SER A 524 -20.31 -9.02 0.88
N MET A 525 -20.66 -7.79 1.25
CA MET A 525 -19.81 -6.93 2.09
C MET A 525 -19.60 -7.52 3.49
N TYR A 526 -20.62 -8.11 4.11
CA TYR A 526 -20.47 -8.79 5.39
C TYR A 526 -19.46 -9.95 5.30
N LYS A 527 -19.52 -10.77 4.24
CA LYS A 527 -18.54 -11.85 4.02
C LYS A 527 -17.13 -11.30 3.88
N LEU A 528 -16.95 -10.23 3.09
CA LEU A 528 -15.67 -9.54 2.96
C LEU A 528 -15.14 -9.08 4.32
N PHE A 529 -15.98 -8.51 5.19
CA PHE A 529 -15.54 -8.10 6.53
C PHE A 529 -15.16 -9.26 7.45
N VAL A 530 -15.86 -10.39 7.35
CA VAL A 530 -15.50 -11.63 8.06
C VAL A 530 -14.11 -12.11 7.63
N GLU A 531 -13.84 -12.09 6.32
CA GLU A 531 -12.54 -12.48 5.75
C GLU A 531 -11.41 -11.52 6.18
N LEU A 532 -11.67 -10.21 6.15
CA LEU A 532 -10.67 -9.19 6.50
C LEU A 532 -10.28 -9.18 7.99
N GLU A 533 -11.21 -9.48 8.90
CA GLU A 533 -10.92 -9.48 10.34
C GLU A 533 -10.38 -10.83 10.87
N GLU A 534 -10.21 -11.84 10.02
CA GLU A 534 -9.77 -13.20 10.38
C GLU A 534 -10.57 -13.81 11.56
N ARG A 535 -11.86 -13.43 11.69
CA ARG A 535 -12.75 -13.85 12.78
C ARG A 535 -13.88 -14.70 12.23
N ASN A 536 -14.38 -15.63 13.05
CA ASN A 536 -15.55 -16.45 12.69
C ASN A 536 -16.83 -15.62 12.45
N THR A 537 -16.90 -14.41 13.00
CA THR A 537 -18.02 -13.48 12.82
C THR A 537 -17.53 -12.03 12.87
N TRP A 538 -18.01 -11.20 11.95
CA TRP A 538 -17.84 -9.75 12.00
C TRP A 538 -18.98 -9.12 12.83
N LYS A 539 -18.68 -8.05 13.56
CA LYS A 539 -19.69 -7.30 14.33
C LYS A 539 -19.63 -5.82 13.96
N PRO A 540 -20.78 -5.18 13.69
CA PRO A 540 -20.85 -3.72 13.65
C PRO A 540 -20.23 -3.12 14.91
N GLN A 541 -19.43 -2.09 14.72
CA GLN A 541 -18.70 -1.45 15.82
C GLN A 541 -19.46 -0.26 16.41
N GLY A 542 -20.66 0.04 15.88
CA GLY A 542 -21.45 1.18 16.30
C GLY A 542 -20.76 2.49 15.98
N LEU A 543 -20.19 2.57 14.77
CA LEU A 543 -19.56 3.79 14.28
C LEU A 543 -20.63 4.85 14.01
N TYR A 544 -21.74 4.45 13.39
CA TYR A 544 -22.79 5.34 12.89
C TYR A 544 -24.15 5.09 13.55
N SER A 545 -24.38 3.90 14.10
CA SER A 545 -25.56 3.54 14.88
C SER A 545 -25.53 4.16 16.28
N THR A 546 -26.70 4.25 16.93
CA THR A 546 -26.85 5.00 18.18
C THR A 546 -26.28 4.31 19.41
N GLU A 547 -26.37 2.99 19.51
CA GLU A 547 -25.84 2.19 20.63
C GLU A 547 -25.70 0.70 20.21
N PRO A 548 -24.69 -0.05 20.71
CA PRO A 548 -23.54 0.42 21.48
C PRO A 548 -22.55 1.20 20.61
N ARG A 549 -21.95 2.28 21.12
CA ARG A 549 -21.00 3.11 20.35
C ARG A 549 -19.57 2.54 20.30
N SER A 550 -18.86 2.85 19.21
CA SER A 550 -17.44 2.48 19.02
C SER A 550 -16.55 2.99 20.16
N GLU A 551 -15.81 2.07 20.79
CA GLU A 551 -14.86 2.37 21.86
C GLU A 551 -13.81 3.40 21.43
N HIS A 552 -13.29 3.27 20.20
CA HIS A 552 -12.26 4.16 19.66
C HIS A 552 -12.79 5.58 19.42
N LEU A 553 -14.04 5.72 18.99
CA LEU A 553 -14.72 7.00 18.86
C LEU A 553 -14.86 7.69 20.22
N LEU A 554 -15.40 6.97 21.21
CA LEU A 554 -15.59 7.51 22.57
C LEU A 554 -14.25 7.90 23.22
N LYS A 555 -13.22 7.07 23.06
CA LYS A 555 -11.87 7.36 23.56
C LYS A 555 -11.26 8.59 22.89
N THR A 556 -11.44 8.77 21.58
CA THR A 556 -10.98 9.97 20.85
C THR A 556 -11.68 11.23 21.38
N LEU A 557 -13.01 11.18 21.57
CA LEU A 557 -13.78 12.28 22.14
C LEU A 557 -13.32 12.63 23.57
N ASN A 558 -13.08 11.63 24.41
CA ASN A 558 -12.57 11.83 25.77
C ASN A 558 -11.19 12.49 25.79
N LEU A 559 -10.28 12.08 24.90
CA LEU A 559 -8.95 12.68 24.80
C LEU A 559 -9.02 14.15 24.38
N LEU A 560 -9.86 14.49 23.39
CA LEU A 560 -10.09 15.88 22.98
C LEU A 560 -10.68 16.72 24.12
N HIS A 561 -11.68 16.17 24.82
CA HIS A 561 -12.33 16.85 25.95
C HIS A 561 -11.35 17.11 27.08
N ASN A 562 -10.57 16.11 27.49
CA ASN A 562 -9.55 16.24 28.54
C ASN A 562 -8.45 17.23 28.12
N ALA A 563 -8.02 17.19 26.86
CA ALA A 563 -7.03 18.13 26.33
C ALA A 563 -7.55 19.58 26.29
N TYR A 564 -8.84 19.77 26.04
CA TYR A 564 -9.53 21.06 26.14
C TYR A 564 -9.59 21.54 27.59
N LEU A 565 -10.07 20.72 28.53
CA LEU A 565 -10.17 21.09 29.96
C LEU A 565 -8.81 21.44 30.58
N ALA A 566 -7.75 20.71 30.21
CA ALA A 566 -6.40 21.00 30.67
C ALA A 566 -5.86 22.37 30.20
N ARG A 567 -6.47 22.96 29.17
CA ARG A 567 -6.02 24.22 28.55
C ARG A 567 -6.99 25.38 28.73
N SER A 568 -8.24 25.11 29.10
CA SER A 568 -9.24 26.15 29.37
C SER A 568 -8.87 27.00 30.60
N SER A 569 -8.06 26.46 31.51
CA SER A 569 -7.51 27.17 32.68
C SER A 569 -6.18 27.90 32.42
N ALA A 570 -5.55 27.70 31.26
CA ALA A 570 -4.26 28.30 30.89
C ALA A 570 -4.44 29.49 29.93
N GLN A 571 -3.45 30.40 29.85
CA GLN A 571 -3.44 31.56 28.92
C GLN A 571 -3.45 31.19 27.41
N ASN A 572 -3.59 29.92 27.03
CA ASN A 572 -3.59 29.42 25.65
C ASN A 572 -5.02 29.35 25.05
N THR A 573 -5.76 30.47 25.12
CA THR A 573 -7.17 30.54 24.67
C THR A 573 -7.42 30.10 23.22
N PRO A 574 -6.56 30.37 22.21
CA PRO A 574 -6.84 29.96 20.82
C PRO A 574 -6.71 28.45 20.61
N LYS A 575 -5.77 27.79 21.30
CA LYS A 575 -5.59 26.33 21.20
C LYS A 575 -6.71 25.58 21.91
N ALA A 576 -7.15 26.08 23.07
CA ALA A 576 -8.31 25.54 23.77
C ALA A 576 -9.57 25.61 22.90
N ALA A 577 -9.79 26.74 22.19
CA ALA A 577 -10.89 26.89 21.25
C ALA A 577 -10.84 25.84 20.12
N GLN A 578 -9.67 25.62 19.49
CA GLN A 578 -9.52 24.61 18.44
C GLN A 578 -9.83 23.18 18.92
N LEU A 579 -9.40 22.82 20.13
CA LEU A 579 -9.70 21.50 20.72
C LEU A 579 -11.20 21.34 21.02
N LYS A 580 -11.83 22.40 21.54
CA LYS A 580 -13.28 22.43 21.77
C LYS A 580 -14.04 22.29 20.45
N ASP A 581 -13.66 23.05 19.43
CA ASP A 581 -14.28 22.98 18.10
C ASP A 581 -14.12 21.58 17.51
N ALA A 582 -12.94 20.97 17.59
CA ALA A 582 -12.72 19.61 17.13
C ALA A 582 -13.60 18.58 17.86
N TYR A 583 -13.74 18.71 19.19
CA TYR A 583 -14.64 17.88 19.99
C TYR A 583 -16.10 18.07 19.54
N ASP A 584 -16.59 19.31 19.47
CA ASP A 584 -17.97 19.64 19.13
C ASP A 584 -18.29 19.17 17.70
N PHE A 585 -17.38 19.35 16.74
CA PHE A 585 -17.56 18.87 15.37
C PHE A 585 -17.53 17.34 15.28
N LEU A 586 -16.65 16.66 16.00
CA LEU A 586 -16.61 15.19 15.98
C LEU A 586 -17.88 14.60 16.61
N ALA A 587 -18.28 15.10 17.79
CA ALA A 587 -19.48 14.65 18.50
C ALA A 587 -20.75 14.90 17.67
N SER A 588 -20.88 16.09 17.07
CA SER A 588 -22.02 16.40 16.20
C SER A 588 -22.04 15.57 14.91
N THR A 589 -20.88 15.35 14.28
CA THR A 589 -20.79 14.54 13.04
C THR A 589 -21.25 13.11 13.28
N PHE A 590 -20.81 12.47 14.38
CA PHE A 590 -21.20 11.10 14.72
C PHE A 590 -22.51 11.00 15.54
N LYS A 591 -23.17 12.13 15.79
CA LYS A 591 -24.41 12.24 16.58
C LYS A 591 -24.28 11.60 17.97
N VAL A 592 -23.13 11.76 18.60
CA VAL A 592 -22.91 11.30 19.98
C VAL A 592 -23.59 12.30 20.91
N THR A 593 -24.70 11.89 21.52
CA THR A 593 -25.49 12.72 22.44
C THR A 593 -25.19 12.37 23.88
N GLY A 594 -25.21 13.39 24.76
CA GLY A 594 -24.93 13.23 26.18
C GLY A 594 -23.44 13.33 26.54
N THR A 595 -23.15 13.32 27.84
CA THR A 595 -21.80 13.32 28.41
C THR A 595 -21.44 11.97 29.02
N SER A 596 -22.27 10.94 28.82
CA SER A 596 -22.13 9.62 29.43
C SER A 596 -20.82 8.91 29.05
N HIS A 597 -20.20 9.29 27.93
CA HIS A 597 -18.89 8.81 27.51
C HIS A 597 -17.74 9.49 28.26
N LEU A 598 -17.95 10.67 28.86
CA LEU A 598 -16.95 11.42 29.61
C LEU A 598 -16.67 10.71 30.94
N LEU A 599 -15.71 9.79 30.94
CA LEU A 599 -15.13 9.28 32.18
C LEU A 599 -14.39 10.43 32.88
N ALA A 600 -14.68 10.65 34.16
CA ALA A 600 -14.02 11.67 34.97
C ALA A 600 -12.49 11.53 34.91
N PRO A 601 -11.72 12.63 34.86
CA PRO A 601 -10.27 12.55 34.81
C PRO A 601 -9.76 11.86 36.08
N SER A 602 -9.12 10.70 35.92
CA SER A 602 -8.50 9.99 37.04
C SER A 602 -7.33 10.79 37.57
N SER A 603 -7.55 11.48 38.68
CA SER A 603 -6.58 12.21 39.49
C SER A 603 -5.66 11.24 40.25
N ASN A 604 -4.86 10.44 39.54
CA ASN A 604 -3.72 9.76 40.15
C ASN A 604 -2.47 10.65 40.05
N THR A 605 -2.51 11.76 40.78
CA THR A 605 -1.31 12.56 41.08
C THR A 605 -1.47 13.11 42.49
N THR A 606 -1.09 12.33 43.49
CA THR A 606 -1.09 12.76 44.89
C THR A 606 0.34 12.92 45.37
N THR A 607 0.83 14.17 45.34
CA THR A 607 1.84 14.67 46.27
C THR A 607 1.13 15.43 47.38
N ALA A 608 1.15 14.94 48.62
CA ALA A 608 1.52 15.69 49.82
C ALA A 608 1.09 15.00 51.14
N ALA A 609 2.05 15.01 52.07
CA ALA A 609 1.92 15.30 53.50
C ALA A 609 1.14 14.35 54.44
N THR A 610 1.96 13.69 55.25
CA THR A 610 1.76 13.13 56.60
C THR A 610 0.72 13.85 57.46
N SER A 611 -0.23 13.10 58.01
CA SER A 611 -0.78 13.26 59.36
C SER A 611 -1.42 11.94 59.79
N ALA A 612 -0.93 11.42 60.91
CA ALA A 612 -1.20 10.08 61.42
C ALA A 612 -2.62 9.92 61.96
N SER A 613 -3.27 8.80 61.63
CA SER A 613 -3.92 7.97 62.64
C SER A 613 -4.01 6.53 62.13
N THR A 614 -3.49 5.65 62.96
CA THR A 614 -3.24 4.24 62.72
C THR A 614 -4.54 3.45 62.90
N GLN A 615 -4.95 2.71 61.86
CA GLN A 615 -5.45 1.36 62.03
C GLN A 615 -5.19 0.56 60.74
N GLU A 616 -4.26 -0.37 60.87
CA GLU A 616 -3.71 -1.23 59.83
C GLU A 616 -4.77 -2.12 59.21
N ASN A 617 -4.89 -2.07 57.88
CA ASN A 617 -5.26 -3.22 57.06
C ASN A 617 -4.40 -3.18 55.80
N THR A 618 -3.19 -3.74 55.91
CA THR A 618 -2.27 -3.97 54.81
C THR A 618 -2.87 -4.96 53.81
N VAL A 619 -3.52 -4.45 52.75
CA VAL A 619 -3.69 -5.23 51.51
C VAL A 619 -2.40 -5.05 50.71
N THR A 620 -1.44 -5.94 50.94
CA THR A 620 -0.31 -6.15 50.04
C THR A 620 -0.86 -6.52 48.67
N HIS A 621 -0.70 -5.66 47.67
CA HIS A 621 -0.83 -6.06 46.27
C HIS A 621 0.25 -7.13 46.00
N ARG A 622 -0.15 -8.41 46.11
CA ARG A 622 0.64 -9.52 45.60
C ARG A 622 0.88 -9.23 44.12
N ARG A 623 2.16 -9.07 43.75
CA ARG A 623 2.59 -9.16 42.36
C ARG A 623 1.95 -10.42 41.78
N TYR A 624 1.10 -10.24 40.78
CA TYR A 624 0.51 -11.35 40.07
C TYR A 624 1.61 -12.03 39.27
N GLU A 625 2.15 -13.12 39.81
CA GLU A 625 3.04 -14.03 39.08
C GLU A 625 2.15 -15.05 38.36
N PRO A 626 2.03 -14.98 37.02
CA PRO A 626 1.20 -15.91 36.29
C PRO A 626 1.74 -17.33 36.46
N ARG A 627 0.83 -18.27 36.77
CA ARG A 627 1.19 -19.67 36.96
C ARG A 627 1.64 -20.26 35.63
N VAL A 628 2.85 -20.82 35.61
CA VAL A 628 3.37 -21.52 34.44
C VAL A 628 2.75 -22.93 34.38
N VAL A 629 2.03 -23.25 33.31
CA VAL A 629 1.30 -24.53 33.12
C VAL A 629 1.94 -25.41 32.04
N GLY A 630 1.53 -26.68 31.98
CA GLY A 630 2.06 -27.66 31.03
C GLY A 630 3.36 -28.31 31.48
N LEU A 631 3.63 -28.38 32.79
CA LEU A 631 4.77 -29.09 33.37
C LEU A 631 4.45 -30.56 33.73
N GLY A 632 3.19 -30.98 33.52
CA GLY A 632 2.67 -32.31 33.84
C GLY A 632 2.41 -33.21 32.62
N GLU A 633 1.97 -34.44 32.91
CA GLU A 633 1.56 -35.55 32.01
C GLU A 633 1.96 -35.43 30.53
N GLY A 634 3.19 -35.83 30.22
CA GLY A 634 3.59 -36.19 28.85
C GLY A 634 3.50 -35.05 27.82
N GLY A 635 3.39 -33.80 28.26
CA GLY A 635 3.27 -32.64 27.38
C GLY A 635 1.84 -32.26 27.01
N TYR A 636 0.80 -32.80 27.67
CA TYR A 636 -0.59 -32.37 27.47
C TYR A 636 -1.01 -31.37 28.56
N LEU A 637 -1.86 -30.41 28.19
CA LEU A 637 -2.51 -29.53 29.15
C LEU A 637 -3.74 -30.22 29.75
N THR A 638 -3.84 -30.24 31.08
CA THR A 638 -5.09 -30.69 31.72
C THR A 638 -6.24 -29.74 31.42
N MET A 639 -7.48 -30.19 31.61
CA MET A 639 -8.65 -29.34 31.35
C MET A 639 -8.65 -28.08 32.23
N GLU A 640 -8.19 -28.21 33.48
CA GLU A 640 -8.01 -27.11 34.42
C GLU A 640 -6.95 -26.12 33.95
N GLU A 641 -5.82 -26.59 33.42
CA GLU A 641 -4.76 -25.74 32.86
C GLU A 641 -5.23 -24.98 31.62
N LYS A 642 -6.06 -25.60 30.77
CA LYS A 642 -6.68 -24.94 29.61
C LYS A 642 -7.62 -23.80 30.04
N ILE A 643 -8.42 -24.02 31.08
CA ILE A 643 -9.30 -22.98 31.65
C ILE A 643 -8.47 -21.82 32.22
N LEU A 644 -7.38 -22.12 32.94
CA LEU A 644 -6.49 -21.10 33.49
C LEU A 644 -5.79 -20.27 32.40
N LEU A 645 -5.37 -20.89 31.29
CA LEU A 645 -4.82 -20.16 30.14
C LEU A 645 -5.86 -19.26 29.47
N ARG A 646 -7.08 -19.77 29.25
CA ARG A 646 -8.18 -19.00 28.67
C ARG A 646 -8.52 -17.76 29.50
N ASP A 647 -8.50 -17.91 30.83
CA ASP A 647 -8.85 -16.84 31.75
C ASP A 647 -7.68 -15.85 32.01
N GLY A 648 -6.54 -15.99 31.31
CA GLY A 648 -5.33 -15.18 31.53
C GLY A 648 -4.65 -15.42 32.88
N LYS A 649 -5.05 -16.50 33.58
CA LYS A 649 -4.61 -16.89 34.91
C LYS A 649 -3.29 -17.69 34.90
N ALA A 650 -2.83 -18.08 33.71
CA ALA A 650 -1.63 -18.88 33.49
C ALA A 650 -0.94 -18.50 32.17
N VAL A 651 0.33 -18.90 32.04
CA VAL A 651 1.10 -18.80 30.79
C VAL A 651 1.75 -20.14 30.46
N CYS A 652 1.87 -20.47 29.18
CA CYS A 652 2.59 -21.66 28.71
C CYS A 652 3.72 -21.26 27.76
N SER A 653 4.86 -21.92 27.87
CA SER A 653 6.01 -21.72 26.98
C SER A 653 6.20 -22.90 26.02
N ARG A 654 6.95 -22.66 24.94
CA ARG A 654 7.35 -23.72 23.99
C ARG A 654 8.14 -24.85 24.66
N ASP A 655 8.83 -24.56 25.75
CA ASP A 655 9.67 -25.53 26.45
C ASP A 655 8.86 -26.41 27.40
N ASN A 656 7.65 -25.99 27.76
CA ASN A 656 6.76 -26.72 28.67
C ASN A 656 5.96 -27.79 27.92
N ILE A 657 5.43 -27.46 26.74
CA ILE A 657 4.53 -28.31 25.96
C ILE A 657 5.30 -28.92 24.79
N ARG A 658 5.74 -30.18 24.93
CA ARG A 658 6.49 -30.88 23.88
C ARG A 658 5.57 -31.27 22.71
N ALA A 659 6.01 -30.98 21.49
CA ALA A 659 5.35 -31.48 20.28
C ALA A 659 5.48 -33.01 20.20
N MET A 660 4.43 -33.69 19.74
CA MET A 660 4.31 -35.15 19.73
C MET A 660 4.26 -35.69 18.29
N GLY A 661 4.82 -36.88 18.06
CA GLY A 661 4.76 -37.62 16.79
C GLY A 661 5.99 -37.48 15.86
N PRO A 662 6.03 -38.26 14.76
CA PRO A 662 7.17 -38.30 13.82
C PRO A 662 7.45 -36.94 13.17
N ARG A 663 6.42 -36.09 13.05
CA ARG A 663 6.46 -34.73 12.50
C ARG A 663 6.41 -33.64 13.59
N ALA A 664 6.84 -33.93 14.82
CA ALA A 664 6.86 -32.99 15.94
C ALA A 664 7.64 -31.67 15.65
N LYS A 665 8.54 -31.67 14.66
CA LYS A 665 9.24 -30.46 14.21
C LYS A 665 8.39 -29.55 13.32
N THR A 666 7.30 -30.06 12.76
CA THR A 666 6.58 -29.43 11.67
C THR A 666 5.18 -28.98 12.08
N TYR A 667 4.28 -29.79 12.64
CA TYR A 667 2.86 -29.38 12.67
C TYR A 667 1.93 -29.84 13.80
N VAL A 668 2.32 -30.63 14.81
CA VAL A 668 1.34 -31.04 15.85
C VAL A 668 1.81 -30.63 17.24
N ARG A 669 1.14 -29.64 17.82
CA ARG A 669 1.34 -29.23 19.23
C ARG A 669 0.20 -29.79 20.08
N SER A 670 0.53 -30.31 21.25
CA SER A 670 -0.36 -31.07 22.15
C SER A 670 -1.45 -30.27 22.87
N TYR A 671 -1.68 -29.00 22.53
CA TYR A 671 -2.88 -28.27 22.95
C TYR A 671 -4.10 -28.58 22.07
N GLU A 672 -3.89 -29.21 20.91
CA GLU A 672 -4.94 -29.74 20.04
C GLU A 672 -5.67 -30.91 20.72
N ASP A 673 -6.93 -31.15 20.34
CA ASP A 673 -7.81 -32.17 20.94
C ASP A 673 -7.08 -33.54 21.00
N PRO A 674 -6.93 -34.17 22.20
CA PRO A 674 -6.23 -35.45 22.36
C PRO A 674 -6.76 -36.56 21.44
N THR A 675 -8.04 -36.53 21.12
CA THR A 675 -8.69 -37.46 20.21
C THR A 675 -8.18 -37.26 18.79
N LEU A 676 -8.07 -36.01 18.37
CA LEU A 676 -7.65 -35.61 17.03
C LEU A 676 -6.16 -35.87 16.81
N VAL A 677 -5.33 -35.67 17.83
CA VAL A 677 -3.91 -36.07 17.84
C VAL A 677 -3.75 -37.59 17.79
N ARG A 678 -4.56 -38.36 18.53
CA ARG A 678 -4.52 -39.83 18.45
C ARG A 678 -4.93 -40.35 17.07
N TRP A 679 -6.00 -39.80 16.50
CA TRP A 679 -6.47 -40.18 15.17
C TRP A 679 -5.44 -39.88 14.10
N SER A 680 -4.82 -38.69 14.13
CA SER A 680 -3.79 -38.31 13.15
C SER A 680 -2.53 -39.15 13.27
N LEU A 681 -2.09 -39.51 14.47
CA LEU A 681 -0.94 -40.42 14.66
C LEU A 681 -1.23 -41.84 14.17
N GLN A 682 -2.45 -42.34 14.39
CA GLN A 682 -2.86 -43.66 13.89
C GLN A 682 -2.93 -43.65 12.36
N LEU A 683 -3.59 -42.65 11.75
CA LEU A 683 -3.69 -42.49 10.30
C LEU A 683 -2.33 -42.35 9.63
N ASP A 684 -1.40 -41.59 10.22
CA ASP A 684 -0.02 -41.49 9.71
C ASP A 684 0.69 -42.84 9.74
N THR A 685 0.45 -43.66 10.78
CA THR A 685 1.05 -45.00 10.88
C THR A 685 0.49 -45.91 9.80
N ASP A 686 -0.84 -45.97 9.68
CA ASP A 686 -1.54 -46.79 8.68
C ASP A 686 -1.18 -46.39 7.23
N LEU A 687 -1.04 -45.08 6.97
CA LEU A 687 -0.61 -44.55 5.67
C LEU A 687 0.83 -44.92 5.33
N ASN A 688 1.73 -44.94 6.32
CA ASN A 688 3.12 -45.33 6.09
C ASN A 688 3.25 -46.84 5.86
N GLU A 689 2.44 -47.67 6.52
CA GLU A 689 2.41 -49.11 6.30
C GLU A 689 1.85 -49.48 4.92
N LEU A 690 0.85 -48.75 4.42
CA LEU A 690 0.27 -48.90 3.08
C LEU A 690 1.24 -48.56 1.93
N VAL A 691 2.29 -47.78 2.18
CA VAL A 691 3.31 -47.41 1.19
C VAL A 691 4.48 -48.40 1.17
N SER A 692 4.58 -49.30 2.16
CA SER A 692 5.60 -50.34 2.25
C SER A 692 5.24 -51.70 1.63
N ILE A 693 4.12 -51.77 0.89
CA ILE A 693 3.71 -52.89 0.03
C ILE A 693 3.77 -52.43 -1.42
#